data_AF-A0A2T2T5R4-F1
#
_entry.id   AF-A0A2T2T5R4-F1
#
_cell.length_a   1.000
_cell.length_b   1.000
_cell.length_c   1.000
_cell.angle_alpha   90.00
_cell.angle_beta   90.00
_cell.angle_gamma   90.00
#
_symmetry.space_group_name_H-M   'P 1'
#
loop_
_entity.id
_entity.type
_entity.pdbx_description
1 polymer ?
#
loop_
_entity_poly.entity_id
_entity_poly.type
_entity_poly.pdbx_seq_one_letter_code
_entity_poly.pdbx_strand_id
1 'polypeptide(L)'
;MCAFSCLLSSSPCRRMFSATFRLASVSSLLAAAAALTMLFAVAPETAFAQEQNGGANVGVGLGSPVHGQAFVNVVESMREFKAADGGTLPEDKLDSEGWPTADARAVPFDVGFWDQDDPEHYTQDLSGTYRASMQGTFRSADVFAGSISNKNYDAATNTTTFDVEFDGAYTGKDGKQRAYLAITFEGTERTPGDGSDDPGFTDLRILRPGYDLSTNQKYTDVWKSLQGPFGTLRYMDWLETNGRSRCVHPDTGNRRNCYIKPGPNNDFTFTSQPVTVSWDQRPRPSDSLAMQHHRDGYEQGTAWLEVIQLANRTGTDPWINVPIHADDDYITQLAQLFAEELDAGLTVYVEYANEVWNFGFGQTHWNRKKALDELQSEGDPHNYDFEGKAYDSDGQPNPGYVRNLRFARRTADISEAFRQAFSNDRRVRPVLSWMTNPGSFTDNYRTMLRYVDQEYGTPSNYFWGLSGTGYYGIAALVENNSIPEGISEERILDVMEDDLPGYYGTIEGIADDYGLESTVYEGGDNTSQGGSGYTGSIFNRVRAARSERMADLIDKNLTRFSKSGGALYMYFTVNSDYNRFGTWGATDDPTRPNRDHQYGALTSFINSDAPAEAPQIDQVIAQPTHGVAPQTVGFEVQTTADPDVTIDSYRWAFGNGSTGSGSTDTTTYRNAGEYTAVVEVIAESGSVARDSVLVNTFGRGNPGEVLVYDGLAAGNGSEAAPLDGVATGAGWRGPWAVQNGNTDIPGFNVSSGGSMSYGDLETSGTHAVGGKEYLTAVRRLDKSSDGPLGRYLDPGGKVGKTGTTLWMSALLRNDADKYKLCLSSSFRPRDCGDEQVGVGYYGSDASGGEWSLRANGDSVVTSGTAMTEGEPVFVIVRMAFKEGETDLSLFVDPPLQTAPPDEGPDAQMTYDERLDFSNLGWKPGAQPREGALDEFRLAQTYGAAATKPAVLPVELAAFEAQWNGGEAVLSWKTASETNNRGFHVQRRAEAAGASGEAGPSSPPHAWEQVGFRKSKAAGGTSTEAIPYQFTDEDIPYDAEALTYRLVQKDRDGTQTKHAPVTVEVGAPSEFALEAPYPHPVHSGQAATLRYRLAEKATVTLEVYDALGRRVRTLARGETQAARGHERSFAAGALSSGVYFVRLTAEKQSGGTATKTQKVVVVR
;
A
#
# COMPACT_ATOMS: atom_id res chain seq x y z
N MET A 1 -23.85 39.07 19.23
CA MET A 1 -24.70 40.11 19.88
C MET A 1 -25.70 40.64 18.86
N CYS A 2 -26.86 41.14 19.32
CA CYS A 2 -27.86 41.85 18.50
C CYS A 2 -27.46 43.34 18.35
N ALA A 3 -28.14 44.24 17.61
CA ALA A 3 -29.42 44.18 16.88
C ALA A 3 -29.56 45.35 15.85
N PHE A 4 -30.82 45.65 15.47
CA PHE A 4 -31.37 46.82 14.73
C PHE A 4 -31.36 46.75 13.18
N SER A 5 -32.41 47.19 12.45
CA SER A 5 -33.85 47.32 12.81
C SER A 5 -34.74 47.65 11.60
N CYS A 6 -36.07 47.48 11.74
CA CYS A 6 -37.17 48.08 10.96
C CYS A 6 -37.29 47.70 9.46
N LEU A 7 -38.45 47.53 8.80
CA LEU A 7 -39.91 47.48 9.09
C LEU A 7 -40.58 46.75 7.87
N LEU A 8 -41.88 46.48 7.67
CA LEU A 8 -43.19 46.88 8.24
C LEU A 8 -44.26 45.77 7.94
N SER A 9 -45.54 46.05 8.21
CA SER A 9 -46.82 45.51 7.65
C SER A 9 -46.78 44.53 6.45
N SER A 10 -47.55 43.41 6.39
CA SER A 10 -48.61 42.89 7.29
C SER A 10 -48.84 41.37 7.14
N SER A 11 -49.37 40.75 8.19
CA SER A 11 -49.63 39.29 8.35
C SER A 11 -51.14 39.06 8.67
N PRO A 12 -51.67 37.92 9.22
CA PRO A 12 -51.08 36.64 9.71
C PRO A 12 -51.69 35.41 8.97
N CYS A 13 -51.94 34.17 9.46
CA CYS A 13 -51.97 33.44 10.76
C CYS A 13 -51.97 31.90 10.45
N ARG A 14 -51.75 30.90 11.33
CA ARG A 14 -51.43 30.85 12.78
C ARG A 14 -50.85 29.46 13.20
N ARG A 15 -49.69 29.45 13.87
CA ARG A 15 -49.18 28.48 14.90
C ARG A 15 -49.23 26.95 14.71
N MET A 16 -48.10 26.32 15.07
CA MET A 16 -47.97 24.91 15.50
C MET A 16 -48.59 24.65 16.90
N PHE A 17 -48.83 23.38 17.23
CA PHE A 17 -48.70 22.85 18.59
C PHE A 17 -48.24 21.38 18.53
N SER A 18 -47.51 20.92 19.56
CA SER A 18 -47.07 19.52 19.71
C SER A 18 -47.83 18.84 20.85
N ALA A 19 -48.16 17.55 20.70
CA ALA A 19 -48.70 16.70 21.76
C ALA A 19 -48.46 15.22 21.45
N THR A 20 -47.53 14.58 22.16
CA THR A 20 -47.27 13.14 22.08
C THR A 20 -48.08 12.40 23.14
N PHE A 21 -48.93 11.44 22.75
CA PHE A 21 -49.39 10.39 23.68
C PHE A 21 -49.73 9.08 22.93
N ARG A 22 -49.34 7.95 23.50
CA ARG A 22 -49.63 6.60 22.99
C ARG A 22 -50.95 6.09 23.56
N LEU A 23 -51.73 5.34 22.77
CA LEU A 23 -52.10 3.93 23.05
C LEU A 23 -53.11 3.38 22.04
N ALA A 24 -53.00 2.07 21.76
CA ALA A 24 -54.03 1.14 21.28
C ALA A 24 -54.82 1.44 19.97
N SER A 25 -55.11 0.50 19.06
CA SER A 25 -54.46 -0.76 18.60
C SER A 25 -55.43 -1.48 17.63
N VAL A 26 -54.89 -2.25 16.67
CA VAL A 26 -55.53 -3.41 16.00
C VAL A 26 -56.61 -3.16 14.89
N SER A 27 -56.26 -3.65 13.69
CA SER A 27 -57.09 -4.17 12.59
C SER A 27 -58.14 -3.29 11.90
N SER A 28 -57.80 -2.77 10.70
CA SER A 28 -58.04 -3.49 9.42
C SER A 28 -57.51 -2.68 8.21
N LEU A 29 -57.30 -3.34 7.06
CA LEU A 29 -57.02 -2.75 5.74
C LEU A 29 -55.69 -1.99 5.57
N LEU A 30 -54.56 -2.71 5.47
CA LEU A 30 -53.41 -2.32 4.63
C LEU A 30 -52.48 -3.54 4.39
N ALA A 31 -52.85 -4.39 3.43
CA ALA A 31 -52.11 -5.61 3.07
C ALA A 31 -52.40 -6.04 1.61
N ALA A 32 -52.05 -5.17 0.65
CA ALA A 32 -52.33 -5.42 -0.79
C ALA A 32 -51.34 -4.71 -1.75
N ALA A 33 -50.17 -4.27 -1.28
CA ALA A 33 -49.23 -3.45 -2.06
C ALA A 33 -47.74 -3.70 -1.75
N ALA A 34 -47.40 -4.90 -1.26
CA ALA A 34 -46.03 -5.26 -0.87
C ALA A 34 -45.79 -6.78 -1.03
N ALA A 35 -46.10 -7.33 -2.21
CA ALA A 35 -46.03 -8.77 -2.48
C ALA A 35 -45.86 -9.11 -3.97
N LEU A 36 -44.80 -8.60 -4.62
CA LEU A 36 -44.38 -9.12 -5.95
C LEU A 36 -42.86 -9.01 -6.23
N THR A 37 -42.02 -8.99 -5.19
CA THR A 37 -40.54 -8.95 -5.30
C THR A 37 -39.89 -9.74 -4.18
N MET A 38 -40.15 -11.05 -4.11
CA MET A 38 -39.38 -12.03 -3.32
C MET A 38 -39.80 -13.47 -3.70
N LEU A 39 -39.23 -14.00 -4.79
CA LEU A 39 -39.33 -15.44 -5.12
C LEU A 39 -38.30 -15.91 -6.18
N PHE A 40 -37.03 -15.52 -5.99
CA PHE A 40 -35.91 -16.35 -6.47
C PHE A 40 -35.32 -17.09 -5.27
N ALA A 41 -34.98 -18.35 -5.46
CA ALA A 41 -34.57 -19.23 -4.36
C ALA A 41 -33.14 -18.93 -3.93
N VAL A 42 -32.93 -18.75 -2.62
CA VAL A 42 -31.60 -18.75 -2.02
C VAL A 42 -31.09 -20.19 -2.01
N ALA A 43 -30.26 -20.53 -3.00
CA ALA A 43 -29.25 -21.56 -2.82
C ALA A 43 -28.16 -20.97 -1.90
N PRO A 44 -27.56 -21.76 -0.99
CA PRO A 44 -26.47 -21.27 -0.15
C PRO A 44 -25.17 -21.24 -0.95
N GLU A 45 -24.92 -20.15 -1.69
CA GLU A 45 -23.56 -19.84 -2.13
C GLU A 45 -22.71 -19.55 -0.88
N THR A 46 -21.61 -20.29 -0.74
CA THR A 46 -20.72 -20.20 0.42
C THR A 46 -19.92 -18.91 0.35
N ALA A 47 -20.24 -17.94 1.21
CA ALA A 47 -19.55 -16.67 1.25
C ALA A 47 -18.08 -16.85 1.69
N PHE A 48 -17.15 -16.71 0.74
CA PHE A 48 -15.71 -16.64 1.00
C PHE A 48 -15.34 -15.25 1.54
N ALA A 49 -15.68 -15.00 2.80
CA ALA A 49 -15.21 -13.82 3.53
C ALA A 49 -13.83 -14.10 4.12
N GLN A 50 -12.76 -13.79 3.38
CA GLN A 50 -11.38 -13.95 3.83
C GLN A 50 -10.95 -12.73 4.64
N GLU A 51 -10.62 -12.90 5.92
CA GLU A 51 -9.96 -11.86 6.70
C GLU A 51 -8.57 -11.57 6.10
N GLN A 52 -8.27 -10.31 5.80
CA GLN A 52 -6.97 -9.93 5.22
C GLN A 52 -5.86 -9.99 6.27
N ASN A 53 -5.18 -11.13 6.32
CA ASN A 53 -3.91 -11.30 7.03
C ASN A 53 -2.83 -10.41 6.40
N GLY A 54 -1.84 -10.01 7.21
CA GLY A 54 -0.81 -9.02 6.86
C GLY A 54 0.31 -9.50 5.91
N GLY A 55 -0.01 -10.40 4.98
CA GLY A 55 0.86 -10.78 3.86
C GLY A 55 0.85 -9.74 2.73
N ALA A 56 1.55 -10.02 1.63
CA ALA A 56 1.51 -9.15 0.46
C ALA A 56 0.30 -9.50 -0.43
N ASN A 57 -0.68 -8.59 -0.51
CA ASN A 57 -1.85 -8.78 -1.36
C ASN A 57 -1.45 -8.95 -2.84
N VAL A 58 -1.91 -10.03 -3.45
CA VAL A 58 -1.79 -10.27 -4.89
C VAL A 58 -3.19 -10.22 -5.51
N GLY A 59 -3.34 -9.40 -6.54
CA GLY A 59 -4.51 -9.35 -7.39
C GLY A 59 -4.17 -9.75 -8.83
N VAL A 60 -5.19 -9.85 -9.69
CA VAL A 60 -5.00 -10.30 -11.07
C VAL A 60 -5.86 -9.51 -12.06
N GLY A 61 -5.39 -9.34 -13.29
CA GLY A 61 -6.22 -8.87 -14.41
C GLY A 61 -7.18 -9.94 -14.93
N LEU A 62 -8.41 -9.54 -15.29
CA LEU A 62 -9.45 -10.45 -15.79
C LEU A 62 -9.25 -10.93 -17.24
N GLY A 63 -8.21 -10.47 -17.93
CA GLY A 63 -7.87 -10.90 -19.28
C GLY A 63 -9.01 -10.78 -20.29
N SER A 64 -8.98 -11.65 -21.29
CA SER A 64 -10.05 -11.74 -22.28
C SER A 64 -11.19 -12.65 -21.81
N PRO A 65 -12.45 -12.18 -21.83
CA PRO A 65 -13.63 -12.95 -21.43
C PRO A 65 -13.86 -14.19 -22.31
N VAL A 66 -13.41 -14.14 -23.58
CA VAL A 66 -13.53 -15.24 -24.55
C VAL A 66 -12.58 -16.36 -24.17
N HIS A 67 -11.29 -16.02 -24.01
CA HIS A 67 -10.23 -16.99 -23.68
C HIS A 67 -10.42 -17.57 -22.26
N GLY A 68 -10.97 -16.78 -21.33
CA GLY A 68 -11.28 -17.25 -19.97
C GLY A 68 -12.51 -18.16 -19.86
N GLN A 69 -13.26 -18.36 -20.94
CA GLN A 69 -14.60 -18.97 -20.92
C GLN A 69 -15.55 -18.33 -19.88
N ALA A 70 -15.50 -17.00 -19.76
CA ALA A 70 -16.12 -16.29 -18.64
C ALA A 70 -17.63 -16.57 -18.51
N PHE A 71 -18.36 -16.51 -19.62
CA PHE A 71 -19.82 -16.60 -19.65
C PHE A 71 -20.36 -17.97 -20.03
N VAL A 72 -21.47 -18.35 -19.39
CA VAL A 72 -22.32 -19.48 -19.77
C VAL A 72 -22.99 -19.23 -21.11
N ASN A 73 -23.53 -18.03 -21.30
CA ASN A 73 -24.05 -17.54 -22.57
C ASN A 73 -22.89 -16.98 -23.41
N VAL A 74 -22.48 -17.65 -24.48
CA VAL A 74 -21.35 -17.19 -25.33
C VAL A 74 -21.70 -15.96 -26.17
N VAL A 75 -22.96 -15.53 -26.16
CA VAL A 75 -23.41 -14.27 -26.78
C VAL A 75 -22.90 -13.05 -26.00
N GLU A 76 -22.72 -13.15 -24.67
CA GLU A 76 -22.20 -12.04 -23.84
C GLU A 76 -20.80 -11.59 -24.32
N SER A 77 -20.00 -12.52 -24.85
CA SER A 77 -18.64 -12.29 -25.35
C SER A 77 -18.55 -12.17 -26.88
N MET A 78 -19.67 -12.01 -27.58
CA MET A 78 -19.68 -11.99 -29.05
C MET A 78 -19.19 -10.65 -29.63
N ARG A 79 -18.62 -10.71 -30.85
CA ARG A 79 -18.34 -9.49 -31.65
C ARG A 79 -19.62 -8.91 -32.24
N GLU A 80 -19.57 -7.66 -32.67
CA GLU A 80 -20.74 -6.99 -33.23
C GLU A 80 -21.33 -7.71 -34.45
N PHE A 81 -22.66 -7.72 -34.55
CA PHE A 81 -23.39 -8.37 -35.64
C PHE A 81 -22.87 -7.97 -37.01
N LYS A 82 -22.78 -8.95 -37.91
CA LYS A 82 -22.39 -8.76 -39.31
C LYS A 82 -23.61 -8.91 -40.22
N ALA A 83 -23.52 -8.32 -41.41
CA ALA A 83 -24.47 -8.63 -42.48
C ALA A 83 -24.34 -10.12 -42.84
N ALA A 84 -25.38 -10.71 -43.43
CA ALA A 84 -25.40 -12.14 -43.75
C ALA A 84 -24.26 -12.59 -44.69
N ASP A 85 -23.74 -11.68 -45.54
CA ASP A 85 -22.57 -11.92 -46.40
C ASP A 85 -21.22 -11.88 -45.65
N GLY A 86 -21.22 -11.56 -44.35
CA GLY A 86 -20.03 -11.34 -43.52
C GLY A 86 -19.50 -9.90 -43.50
N GLY A 87 -20.15 -8.98 -44.21
CA GLY A 87 -19.83 -7.55 -44.20
C GLY A 87 -20.24 -6.83 -42.91
N THR A 88 -19.93 -5.53 -42.84
CA THR A 88 -20.41 -4.66 -41.75
C THR A 88 -21.94 -4.54 -41.83
N LEU A 89 -22.66 -4.86 -40.74
CA LEU A 89 -24.07 -4.54 -40.62
C LEU A 89 -24.22 -3.02 -40.40
N PRO A 90 -25.01 -2.28 -41.19
CA PRO A 90 -25.22 -0.85 -40.99
C PRO A 90 -25.91 -0.54 -39.64
N GLU A 91 -25.61 0.62 -39.05
CA GLU A 91 -26.25 1.07 -37.81
C GLU A 91 -27.77 1.26 -37.95
N ASP A 92 -28.29 1.59 -39.15
CA ASP A 92 -29.73 1.63 -39.45
C ASP A 92 -30.38 0.23 -39.61
N LYS A 93 -29.61 -0.84 -39.39
CA LYS A 93 -30.06 -2.24 -39.33
C LYS A 93 -29.89 -2.82 -37.92
N LEU A 94 -29.69 -1.95 -36.94
CA LEU A 94 -29.77 -2.24 -35.51
C LEU A 94 -30.91 -1.40 -34.89
N ASP A 95 -31.48 -1.87 -33.77
CA ASP A 95 -32.39 -1.06 -32.95
C ASP A 95 -31.65 -0.30 -31.82
N SER A 96 -32.41 0.35 -30.93
CA SER A 96 -31.88 1.17 -29.82
C SER A 96 -31.18 0.38 -28.70
N GLU A 97 -31.19 -0.95 -28.77
CA GLU A 97 -30.45 -1.86 -27.90
C GLU A 97 -29.33 -2.60 -28.68
N GLY A 98 -29.27 -2.43 -30.01
CA GLY A 98 -28.25 -3.02 -30.87
C GLY A 98 -28.63 -4.38 -31.46
N TRP A 99 -29.88 -4.84 -31.30
CA TRP A 99 -30.34 -6.08 -31.92
C TRP A 99 -30.61 -5.88 -33.42
N PRO A 100 -30.38 -6.88 -34.27
CA PRO A 100 -30.52 -6.72 -35.72
C PRO A 100 -31.98 -6.58 -36.15
N THR A 101 -32.24 -5.65 -37.07
CA THR A 101 -33.51 -5.43 -37.78
C THR A 101 -33.42 -5.90 -39.24
N ALA A 102 -32.67 -6.98 -39.45
CA ALA A 102 -32.37 -7.61 -40.74
C ALA A 102 -31.75 -9.00 -40.55
N ASP A 103 -31.63 -9.76 -41.64
CA ASP A 103 -30.81 -10.98 -41.70
C ASP A 103 -29.35 -10.67 -41.33
N ALA A 104 -28.85 -11.36 -40.30
CA ALA A 104 -27.62 -11.01 -39.61
C ALA A 104 -26.82 -12.23 -39.18
N ARG A 105 -25.52 -12.03 -38.99
CA ARG A 105 -24.55 -13.03 -38.58
C ARG A 105 -23.98 -12.71 -37.20
N ALA A 106 -24.18 -13.63 -36.26
CA ALA A 106 -23.55 -13.60 -34.94
C ALA A 106 -22.15 -14.24 -35.00
N VAL A 107 -21.24 -13.78 -34.14
CA VAL A 107 -19.88 -14.36 -33.99
C VAL A 107 -19.55 -14.50 -32.49
N PRO A 108 -20.07 -15.54 -31.80
CA PRO A 108 -19.87 -15.74 -30.36
C PRO A 108 -18.41 -15.83 -29.89
N PHE A 109 -17.53 -16.43 -30.71
CA PHE A 109 -16.09 -16.47 -30.42
C PHE A 109 -15.24 -16.72 -31.68
N ASP A 110 -14.01 -16.20 -31.64
CA ASP A 110 -12.96 -16.36 -32.66
C ASP A 110 -11.61 -16.50 -31.94
N VAL A 111 -11.35 -17.71 -31.44
CA VAL A 111 -10.14 -18.08 -30.70
C VAL A 111 -9.12 -18.64 -31.68
N GLY A 112 -7.94 -18.03 -31.74
CA GLY A 112 -6.91 -18.36 -32.73
C GLY A 112 -5.71 -19.04 -32.11
N PHE A 113 -5.67 -20.38 -32.17
CA PHE A 113 -4.59 -21.18 -31.60
C PHE A 113 -3.37 -21.18 -32.52
N TRP A 114 -2.20 -20.78 -32.00
CA TRP A 114 -0.97 -20.65 -32.78
C TRP A 114 -0.18 -21.97 -32.85
N ASP A 115 -0.88 -23.03 -33.28
CA ASP A 115 -0.45 -24.43 -33.39
C ASP A 115 0.92 -24.66 -34.06
N GLN A 116 1.37 -23.76 -34.95
CA GLN A 116 2.69 -23.87 -35.59
C GLN A 116 3.87 -23.48 -34.68
N ASP A 117 3.61 -22.85 -33.53
CA ASP A 117 4.61 -22.24 -32.64
C ASP A 117 4.57 -22.80 -31.19
N ASP A 118 3.58 -23.63 -30.84
CA ASP A 118 3.46 -24.31 -29.52
C ASP A 118 4.16 -25.69 -29.53
N PRO A 119 5.10 -25.97 -28.60
CA PRO A 119 5.81 -27.25 -28.50
C PRO A 119 4.92 -28.48 -28.24
N GLU A 120 3.71 -28.29 -27.73
CA GLU A 120 2.76 -29.38 -27.41
C GLU A 120 1.67 -29.56 -28.48
N HIS A 121 1.59 -28.67 -29.47
CA HIS A 121 0.43 -28.58 -30.39
C HIS A 121 -0.91 -28.53 -29.66
N TYR A 122 -0.95 -27.83 -28.51
CA TYR A 122 -2.13 -27.77 -27.67
C TYR A 122 -3.19 -26.80 -28.24
N THR A 123 -4.45 -27.09 -27.94
CA THR A 123 -5.63 -26.31 -28.35
C THR A 123 -6.76 -26.67 -27.38
N GLN A 124 -7.46 -25.65 -26.89
CA GLN A 124 -8.61 -25.85 -26.00
C GLN A 124 -9.78 -26.44 -26.79
N ASP A 125 -10.38 -27.52 -26.28
CA ASP A 125 -11.60 -28.08 -26.85
C ASP A 125 -12.80 -27.21 -26.47
N LEU A 126 -13.51 -26.73 -27.48
CA LEU A 126 -14.76 -25.96 -27.37
C LEU A 126 -15.90 -26.64 -28.16
N SER A 127 -15.72 -27.89 -28.59
CA SER A 127 -16.71 -28.63 -29.38
C SER A 127 -17.95 -29.06 -28.57
N GLY A 128 -19.01 -29.44 -29.29
CA GLY A 128 -20.22 -30.06 -28.72
C GLY A 128 -21.51 -29.29 -28.99
N THR A 129 -22.57 -29.72 -28.30
CA THR A 129 -23.94 -29.19 -28.47
C THR A 129 -24.18 -28.00 -27.55
N TYR A 130 -24.29 -26.80 -28.12
CA TYR A 130 -24.70 -25.59 -27.43
C TYR A 130 -26.23 -25.43 -27.49
N ARG A 131 -26.85 -25.10 -26.36
CA ARG A 131 -28.32 -24.89 -26.26
C ARG A 131 -28.67 -23.44 -26.58
N ALA A 132 -29.52 -23.19 -27.57
CA ALA A 132 -29.80 -21.84 -28.04
C ALA A 132 -31.29 -21.46 -28.05
N SER A 133 -31.56 -20.16 -27.91
CA SER A 133 -32.88 -19.55 -28.05
C SER A 133 -32.77 -18.15 -28.67
N MET A 134 -33.86 -17.68 -29.29
CA MET A 134 -34.05 -16.27 -29.67
C MET A 134 -35.52 -15.87 -29.61
N GLN A 135 -35.78 -14.58 -29.49
CA GLN A 135 -37.08 -13.96 -29.74
C GLN A 135 -37.23 -13.64 -31.24
N GLY A 136 -38.37 -14.03 -31.82
CA GLY A 136 -38.58 -14.15 -33.26
C GLY A 136 -38.22 -15.52 -33.82
N THR A 137 -38.06 -15.63 -35.14
CA THR A 137 -37.59 -16.84 -35.82
C THR A 137 -36.73 -16.55 -37.05
N PHE A 138 -36.21 -17.61 -37.67
CA PHE A 138 -35.41 -17.59 -38.91
C PHE A 138 -35.84 -18.71 -39.85
N ARG A 139 -35.77 -18.51 -41.17
CA ARG A 139 -36.03 -19.56 -42.17
C ARG A 139 -34.90 -20.59 -42.22
N SER A 140 -33.67 -20.10 -42.30
CA SER A 140 -32.46 -20.90 -42.46
C SER A 140 -31.32 -20.29 -41.64
N ALA A 141 -30.38 -21.11 -41.17
CA ALA A 141 -29.18 -20.62 -40.52
C ALA A 141 -27.98 -21.52 -40.87
N ASP A 142 -26.86 -20.88 -41.20
CA ASP A 142 -25.59 -21.52 -41.55
C ASP A 142 -24.60 -21.39 -40.39
N VAL A 143 -24.00 -22.51 -39.98
CA VAL A 143 -23.03 -22.55 -38.87
C VAL A 143 -21.65 -22.85 -39.43
N PHE A 144 -20.70 -21.95 -39.19
CA PHE A 144 -19.31 -22.21 -39.55
C PHE A 144 -18.74 -23.31 -38.66
N ALA A 145 -18.21 -24.38 -39.27
CA ALA A 145 -17.70 -25.57 -38.59
C ALA A 145 -18.71 -26.20 -37.62
N GLY A 146 -19.95 -26.41 -38.07
CA GLY A 146 -20.99 -27.04 -37.28
C GLY A 146 -22.31 -27.19 -38.04
N SER A 147 -23.41 -27.35 -37.30
CA SER A 147 -24.77 -27.39 -37.84
C SER A 147 -25.82 -26.94 -36.80
N ILE A 148 -27.06 -26.72 -37.25
CA ILE A 148 -28.21 -26.50 -36.35
C ILE A 148 -29.13 -27.72 -36.37
N SER A 149 -29.52 -28.17 -35.18
CA SER A 149 -30.46 -29.27 -34.95
C SER A 149 -31.64 -28.81 -34.06
N ASN A 150 -32.67 -29.66 -33.93
CA ASN A 150 -33.77 -29.51 -32.97
C ASN A 150 -34.54 -28.16 -32.95
N LYS A 151 -34.52 -27.39 -34.05
CA LYS A 151 -35.22 -26.10 -34.16
C LYS A 151 -36.74 -26.24 -33.95
N ASN A 152 -37.28 -25.51 -32.98
CA ASN A 152 -38.72 -25.38 -32.69
C ASN A 152 -39.08 -23.91 -32.44
N TYR A 153 -40.24 -23.45 -32.92
CA TYR A 153 -40.76 -22.09 -32.67
C TYR A 153 -42.09 -22.18 -31.90
N ASP A 154 -42.17 -21.47 -30.77
CA ASP A 154 -43.40 -21.31 -30.00
C ASP A 154 -43.99 -19.90 -30.21
N ALA A 155 -45.11 -19.86 -30.94
CA ALA A 155 -45.85 -18.63 -31.21
C ALA A 155 -46.59 -18.06 -29.99
N ALA A 156 -46.68 -18.78 -28.87
CA ALA A 156 -47.27 -18.27 -27.63
C ALA A 156 -46.28 -17.41 -26.82
N THR A 157 -44.97 -17.62 -27.00
CA THR A 157 -43.90 -16.85 -26.33
C THR A 157 -43.01 -16.07 -27.29
N ASN A 158 -43.30 -16.13 -28.60
CA ASN A 158 -42.47 -15.63 -29.70
C ASN A 158 -41.03 -16.19 -29.70
N THR A 159 -40.81 -17.39 -29.17
CA THR A 159 -39.45 -17.91 -28.95
C THR A 159 -39.11 -19.05 -29.90
N THR A 160 -37.98 -18.94 -30.60
CA THR A 160 -37.36 -20.07 -31.30
C THR A 160 -36.27 -20.69 -30.42
N THR A 161 -36.40 -21.97 -30.08
CA THR A 161 -35.35 -22.78 -29.46
C THR A 161 -34.67 -23.66 -30.50
N PHE A 162 -33.37 -23.88 -30.39
CA PHE A 162 -32.60 -24.70 -31.32
C PHE A 162 -31.29 -25.17 -30.67
N ASP A 163 -30.69 -26.21 -31.21
CA ASP A 163 -29.35 -26.68 -30.81
C ASP A 163 -28.34 -26.27 -31.88
N VAL A 164 -27.15 -25.84 -31.44
CA VAL A 164 -26.00 -25.54 -32.29
C VAL A 164 -24.94 -26.60 -32.02
N GLU A 165 -24.77 -27.53 -32.95
CA GLU A 165 -23.68 -28.50 -32.92
C GLU A 165 -22.43 -27.80 -33.46
N PHE A 166 -21.35 -27.72 -32.67
CA PHE A 166 -20.08 -27.14 -33.11
C PHE A 166 -18.98 -28.22 -33.15
N ASP A 167 -18.35 -28.40 -34.32
CA ASP A 167 -17.39 -29.49 -34.60
C ASP A 167 -16.01 -29.25 -33.94
N GLY A 168 -15.79 -28.07 -33.35
CA GLY A 168 -14.57 -27.72 -32.62
C GLY A 168 -13.55 -26.92 -33.44
N ALA A 169 -12.26 -27.20 -33.21
CA ALA A 169 -11.18 -26.47 -33.87
C ALA A 169 -11.05 -26.87 -35.36
N TYR A 170 -10.90 -25.89 -36.24
CA TYR A 170 -10.69 -26.07 -37.68
C TYR A 170 -9.37 -25.47 -38.14
N THR A 171 -8.77 -26.07 -39.18
CA THR A 171 -7.57 -25.53 -39.82
C THR A 171 -7.93 -24.39 -40.78
N GLY A 172 -7.50 -23.18 -40.47
CA GLY A 172 -7.63 -22.00 -41.33
C GLY A 172 -6.85 -22.13 -42.65
N LYS A 173 -7.16 -21.26 -43.63
CA LYS A 173 -6.46 -21.19 -44.93
C LYS A 173 -4.96 -20.87 -44.82
N ASP A 174 -4.53 -20.36 -43.67
CA ASP A 174 -3.14 -20.10 -43.29
C ASP A 174 -2.48 -21.25 -42.49
N GLY A 175 -3.15 -22.40 -42.37
CA GLY A 175 -2.61 -23.62 -41.76
C GLY A 175 -2.59 -23.62 -40.23
N LYS A 176 -3.41 -22.80 -39.57
CA LYS A 176 -3.50 -22.72 -38.10
C LYS A 176 -4.82 -23.26 -37.58
N GLN A 177 -4.80 -23.90 -36.41
CA GLN A 177 -6.03 -24.25 -35.69
C GLN A 177 -6.74 -23.01 -35.14
N ARG A 178 -8.07 -23.01 -35.14
CA ARG A 178 -8.90 -21.94 -34.56
C ARG A 178 -10.23 -22.53 -34.12
N ALA A 179 -10.80 -22.04 -33.02
CA ALA A 179 -12.21 -22.24 -32.72
C ALA A 179 -12.97 -20.97 -33.09
N TYR A 180 -13.71 -21.02 -34.20
CA TYR A 180 -14.47 -19.90 -34.75
C TYR A 180 -15.93 -20.30 -34.89
N LEU A 181 -16.75 -19.99 -33.88
CA LEU A 181 -18.19 -20.13 -33.99
C LEU A 181 -18.76 -18.86 -34.62
N ALA A 182 -19.44 -19.02 -35.75
CA ALA A 182 -20.21 -17.97 -36.38
C ALA A 182 -21.48 -18.56 -36.98
N ILE A 183 -22.60 -17.86 -36.82
CA ILE A 183 -23.92 -18.31 -37.26
C ILE A 183 -24.56 -17.20 -38.08
N THR A 184 -24.84 -17.46 -39.36
CA THR A 184 -25.57 -16.56 -40.25
C THR A 184 -27.04 -16.94 -40.25
N PHE A 185 -27.94 -16.05 -39.81
CA PHE A 185 -29.38 -16.26 -39.83
C PHE A 185 -30.00 -15.58 -41.06
N GLU A 186 -30.84 -16.31 -41.80
CA GLU A 186 -31.53 -15.86 -43.01
C GLU A 186 -33.05 -16.05 -42.94
N GLY A 187 -33.80 -15.14 -43.58
CA GLY A 187 -35.25 -15.12 -43.52
C GLY A 187 -35.72 -14.96 -42.07
N THR A 188 -35.13 -13.98 -41.38
CA THR A 188 -35.42 -13.63 -39.99
C THR A 188 -36.72 -12.83 -39.89
N GLU A 189 -37.51 -13.11 -38.86
CA GLU A 189 -38.79 -12.47 -38.56
C GLU A 189 -38.87 -12.22 -37.04
N ARG A 190 -38.92 -10.94 -36.62
CA ARG A 190 -39.06 -10.56 -35.20
C ARG A 190 -40.45 -10.86 -34.65
N THR A 191 -41.47 -10.71 -35.49
CA THR A 191 -42.89 -10.86 -35.13
C THR A 191 -43.61 -11.84 -36.09
N PRO A 192 -43.28 -13.16 -36.08
CA PRO A 192 -43.65 -14.08 -37.15
C PRO A 192 -45.17 -14.26 -37.32
N GLY A 193 -45.65 -13.95 -38.52
CA GLY A 193 -47.03 -14.20 -38.94
C GLY A 193 -48.07 -13.12 -38.59
N ASP A 194 -47.68 -11.95 -38.10
CA ASP A 194 -48.61 -10.84 -37.86
C ASP A 194 -49.02 -10.08 -39.16
N GLY A 195 -48.22 -10.23 -40.22
CA GLY A 195 -48.41 -9.60 -41.53
C GLY A 195 -47.53 -8.37 -41.80
N SER A 196 -46.57 -8.07 -40.92
CA SER A 196 -45.51 -7.09 -41.14
C SER A 196 -44.27 -7.71 -41.78
N ASP A 197 -43.59 -6.94 -42.64
CA ASP A 197 -42.19 -7.22 -43.00
C ASP A 197 -41.29 -6.67 -41.88
N ASP A 198 -41.22 -7.39 -40.74
CA ASP A 198 -40.44 -7.04 -39.54
C ASP A 198 -39.24 -8.00 -39.35
N PRO A 199 -38.14 -7.82 -40.13
CA PRO A 199 -37.03 -8.76 -40.14
C PRO A 199 -36.06 -8.58 -38.95
N GLY A 200 -35.25 -9.60 -38.70
CA GLY A 200 -34.29 -9.68 -37.61
C GLY A 200 -34.75 -10.54 -36.43
N PHE A 201 -34.09 -10.38 -35.28
CA PHE A 201 -34.37 -11.12 -34.04
C PHE A 201 -33.86 -10.34 -32.82
N THR A 202 -34.28 -10.75 -31.62
CA THR A 202 -33.81 -10.21 -30.32
C THR A 202 -33.52 -11.37 -29.34
N ASP A 203 -32.94 -11.09 -28.17
CA ASP A 203 -32.71 -12.08 -27.08
C ASP A 203 -32.05 -13.39 -27.55
N LEU A 204 -31.03 -13.28 -28.40
CA LEU A 204 -30.21 -14.43 -28.78
C LEU A 204 -29.45 -14.92 -27.55
N ARG A 205 -29.64 -16.17 -27.17
CA ARG A 205 -28.88 -16.88 -26.14
C ARG A 205 -28.29 -18.13 -26.76
N ILE A 206 -27.00 -18.39 -26.50
CA ILE A 206 -26.30 -19.60 -26.94
C ILE A 206 -25.48 -20.06 -25.73
N LEU A 207 -25.94 -21.10 -25.05
CA LEU A 207 -25.37 -21.58 -23.80
C LEU A 207 -24.36 -22.69 -24.05
N ARG A 208 -23.22 -22.66 -23.32
CA ARG A 208 -22.17 -23.69 -23.38
C ARG A 208 -22.72 -25.09 -23.12
N PRO A 209 -22.09 -26.15 -23.66
CA PRO A 209 -22.43 -27.54 -23.32
C PRO A 209 -22.49 -27.75 -21.80
N GLY A 210 -23.52 -28.49 -21.35
CA GLY A 210 -23.77 -28.77 -19.93
C GLY A 210 -24.79 -27.84 -19.25
N TYR A 211 -25.15 -26.70 -19.86
CA TYR A 211 -26.13 -25.76 -19.30
C TYR A 211 -27.49 -25.86 -20.00
N ASP A 212 -28.59 -25.73 -19.24
CA ASP A 212 -29.97 -25.73 -19.74
C ASP A 212 -30.49 -24.30 -19.99
N LEU A 213 -31.42 -24.13 -20.94
CA LEU A 213 -32.01 -22.82 -21.30
C LEU A 213 -32.71 -22.12 -20.12
N SER A 214 -33.18 -22.86 -19.12
CA SER A 214 -33.77 -22.30 -17.89
C SER A 214 -32.74 -21.72 -16.91
N THR A 215 -31.43 -21.86 -17.15
CA THR A 215 -30.40 -21.34 -16.25
C THR A 215 -30.40 -19.80 -16.20
N ASN A 216 -30.19 -19.29 -14.99
CA ASN A 216 -29.90 -17.89 -14.68
C ASN A 216 -28.41 -17.65 -14.33
N GLN A 217 -27.57 -18.69 -14.40
CA GLN A 217 -26.14 -18.58 -14.12
C GLN A 217 -25.44 -17.82 -15.25
N LYS A 218 -24.82 -16.67 -14.92
CA LYS A 218 -24.12 -15.83 -15.90
C LYS A 218 -22.70 -16.31 -16.20
N TYR A 219 -21.90 -16.58 -15.17
CA TYR A 219 -20.50 -16.99 -15.30
C TYR A 219 -20.31 -18.50 -15.12
N THR A 220 -19.36 -19.10 -15.85
CA THR A 220 -19.04 -20.53 -15.69
C THR A 220 -18.41 -20.81 -14.32
N ASP A 221 -18.59 -22.02 -13.79
CA ASP A 221 -17.96 -22.40 -12.52
C ASP A 221 -16.43 -22.44 -12.62
N VAL A 222 -15.92 -22.82 -13.80
CA VAL A 222 -14.51 -22.71 -14.16
C VAL A 222 -14.02 -21.27 -13.99
N TRP A 223 -14.69 -20.29 -14.60
CA TRP A 223 -14.29 -18.88 -14.50
C TRP A 223 -14.31 -18.35 -13.06
N LYS A 224 -15.36 -18.66 -12.30
CA LYS A 224 -15.46 -18.26 -10.89
C LYS A 224 -14.31 -18.84 -10.06
N SER A 225 -13.94 -20.09 -10.29
CA SER A 225 -12.85 -20.75 -9.55
C SER A 225 -11.47 -20.11 -9.80
N LEU A 226 -11.26 -19.51 -10.98
CA LEU A 226 -10.00 -18.86 -11.34
C LEU A 226 -9.77 -17.54 -10.62
N GLN A 227 -10.85 -16.77 -10.37
CA GLN A 227 -10.76 -15.47 -9.70
C GLN A 227 -10.75 -15.58 -8.17
N GLY A 228 -11.37 -16.64 -7.62
CA GLY A 228 -11.59 -16.83 -6.18
C GLY A 228 -10.37 -16.63 -5.25
N PRO A 229 -9.13 -17.00 -5.64
CA PRO A 229 -7.96 -16.76 -4.79
C PRO A 229 -7.50 -15.30 -4.69
N PHE A 230 -7.94 -14.40 -5.59
CA PHE A 230 -7.39 -13.05 -5.72
C PHE A 230 -8.30 -12.00 -5.08
N GLY A 231 -7.80 -11.34 -4.02
CA GLY A 231 -8.57 -10.30 -3.30
C GLY A 231 -8.88 -9.03 -4.10
N THR A 232 -8.24 -8.84 -5.26
CA THR A 232 -8.45 -7.67 -6.14
C THR A 232 -8.43 -8.11 -7.61
N LEU A 233 -9.39 -7.62 -8.41
CA LEU A 233 -9.53 -7.95 -9.84
C LEU A 233 -9.43 -6.68 -10.69
N ARG A 234 -8.54 -6.65 -11.70
CA ARG A 234 -8.34 -5.50 -12.61
C ARG A 234 -9.09 -5.70 -13.93
N TYR A 235 -9.93 -4.72 -14.26
CA TYR A 235 -10.90 -4.77 -15.36
C TYR A 235 -10.37 -4.17 -16.69
N MET A 236 -9.06 -3.98 -16.83
CA MET A 236 -8.44 -3.19 -17.91
C MET A 236 -8.86 -3.62 -19.33
N ASP A 237 -8.83 -4.93 -19.61
CA ASP A 237 -9.28 -5.51 -20.88
C ASP A 237 -10.80 -5.49 -21.03
N TRP A 238 -11.54 -5.87 -19.98
CA TRP A 238 -13.01 -5.84 -19.95
C TRP A 238 -13.59 -4.44 -20.20
N LEU A 239 -12.83 -3.40 -19.84
CA LEU A 239 -13.16 -1.99 -20.08
C LEU A 239 -12.68 -1.46 -21.44
N GLU A 240 -12.03 -2.28 -22.28
CA GLU A 240 -11.40 -1.91 -23.56
C GLU A 240 -10.46 -0.69 -23.45
N THR A 241 -9.72 -0.61 -22.35
CA THR A 241 -8.94 0.60 -21.99
C THR A 241 -7.93 0.98 -23.08
N ASN A 242 -7.31 -0.03 -23.71
CA ASN A 242 -6.37 0.14 -24.82
C ASN A 242 -7.05 0.18 -26.21
N GLY A 243 -8.31 -0.26 -26.33
CA GLY A 243 -9.11 -0.23 -27.57
C GLY A 243 -9.77 1.13 -27.85
N ARG A 244 -10.22 1.84 -26.80
CA ARG A 244 -10.97 3.12 -26.82
C ARG A 244 -10.39 4.29 -27.67
N SER A 245 -9.20 4.15 -28.24
CA SER A 245 -8.61 5.13 -29.16
C SER A 245 -8.46 4.61 -30.61
N ARG A 246 -9.21 3.57 -30.98
CA ARG A 246 -9.40 3.12 -32.37
C ARG A 246 -10.64 3.78 -32.99
N CYS A 247 -10.49 4.14 -34.26
CA CYS A 247 -11.52 4.74 -35.12
C CYS A 247 -11.67 3.90 -36.39
N VAL A 248 -12.84 3.99 -37.04
CA VAL A 248 -13.04 3.46 -38.39
C VAL A 248 -12.35 4.37 -39.42
N HIS A 249 -11.45 3.82 -40.24
CA HIS A 249 -10.78 4.59 -41.30
C HIS A 249 -11.75 4.91 -42.44
N PRO A 250 -12.04 6.19 -42.75
CA PRO A 250 -13.16 6.57 -43.63
C PRO A 250 -13.08 5.93 -45.02
N ASP A 251 -11.91 5.92 -45.66
CA ASP A 251 -11.76 5.38 -47.02
C ASP A 251 -11.69 3.85 -47.11
N THR A 252 -11.63 3.11 -45.99
CA THR A 252 -11.33 1.66 -46.03
C THR A 252 -12.12 0.79 -45.06
N GLY A 253 -12.91 1.36 -44.14
CA GLY A 253 -13.64 0.61 -43.10
C GLY A 253 -12.77 -0.10 -42.05
N ASN A 254 -11.44 -0.14 -42.22
CA ASN A 254 -10.54 -0.79 -41.28
C ASN A 254 -10.46 -0.01 -39.96
N ARG A 255 -10.59 -0.73 -38.84
CA ARG A 255 -10.27 -0.20 -37.51
C ARG A 255 -8.77 0.11 -37.44
N ARG A 256 -8.40 1.33 -37.07
CA ARG A 256 -7.02 1.77 -36.80
C ARG A 256 -7.04 2.80 -35.68
N ASN A 257 -5.91 3.03 -35.03
CA ASN A 257 -5.81 4.09 -34.01
C ASN A 257 -6.16 5.46 -34.65
N CYS A 258 -6.90 6.32 -33.94
CA CYS A 258 -7.47 7.57 -34.47
C CYS A 258 -6.43 8.63 -34.89
N TYR A 259 -5.14 8.39 -34.65
CA TYR A 259 -4.03 9.25 -35.01
C TYR A 259 -3.29 8.74 -36.26
N ILE A 260 -3.00 9.66 -37.18
CA ILE A 260 -2.00 9.44 -38.22
C ILE A 260 -0.61 9.48 -37.55
N LYS A 261 0.35 8.71 -38.07
CA LYS A 261 1.77 8.76 -37.67
C LYS A 261 2.60 9.43 -38.78
N PRO A 262 2.97 10.73 -38.67
CA PRO A 262 3.66 11.44 -39.75
C PRO A 262 5.03 12.01 -39.34
N GLY A 263 6.07 11.65 -40.09
CA GLY A 263 7.35 12.36 -40.10
C GLY A 263 8.27 12.14 -38.88
N PRO A 264 9.47 12.76 -38.90
CA PRO A 264 10.51 12.56 -37.87
C PRO A 264 10.27 13.31 -36.55
N ASN A 265 9.26 14.20 -36.49
CA ASN A 265 9.06 15.12 -35.35
C ASN A 265 7.97 14.67 -34.36
N ASN A 266 7.28 13.54 -34.59
CA ASN A 266 6.21 13.03 -33.71
C ASN A 266 5.01 14.00 -33.48
N ASP A 267 4.67 14.84 -34.46
CA ASP A 267 3.43 15.61 -34.42
C ASP A 267 2.25 14.81 -34.98
N PHE A 268 1.49 14.22 -34.07
CA PHE A 268 0.32 13.39 -34.38
C PHE A 268 -0.88 14.24 -34.78
N THR A 269 -1.28 14.15 -36.05
CA THR A 269 -2.58 14.65 -36.52
C THR A 269 -3.65 13.57 -36.32
N PHE A 270 -4.71 13.92 -35.60
CA PHE A 270 -5.91 13.10 -35.53
C PHE A 270 -6.71 13.25 -36.85
N THR A 271 -7.36 12.17 -37.30
CA THR A 271 -8.14 12.17 -38.57
C THR A 271 -9.42 12.99 -38.49
N SER A 272 -9.90 13.26 -37.28
CA SER A 272 -11.05 14.09 -36.92
C SER A 272 -10.71 14.83 -35.61
N GLN A 273 -11.64 15.63 -35.07
CA GLN A 273 -11.53 16.01 -33.65
C GLN A 273 -11.81 14.77 -32.79
N PRO A 274 -10.86 14.26 -31.99
CA PRO A 274 -11.12 13.18 -31.03
C PRO A 274 -12.27 13.55 -30.09
N VAL A 275 -13.25 12.65 -30.00
CA VAL A 275 -14.52 12.86 -29.30
C VAL A 275 -14.31 12.75 -27.79
N THR A 276 -14.95 13.65 -27.04
CA THR A 276 -15.10 13.55 -25.58
C THR A 276 -16.39 12.77 -25.31
N VAL A 277 -16.34 11.80 -24.40
CA VAL A 277 -17.42 10.83 -24.15
C VAL A 277 -18.22 11.26 -22.92
N SER A 278 -19.52 11.52 -23.13
CA SER A 278 -20.46 11.86 -22.06
C SER A 278 -21.14 10.62 -21.47
N TRP A 279 -21.73 10.76 -20.28
CA TRP A 279 -22.33 9.64 -19.53
C TRP A 279 -23.37 8.85 -20.35
N ASP A 280 -24.14 9.53 -21.19
CA ASP A 280 -25.19 8.95 -22.05
C ASP A 280 -24.67 7.94 -23.09
N GLN A 281 -23.39 8.02 -23.44
CA GLN A 281 -22.75 7.22 -24.48
C GLN A 281 -22.13 5.91 -23.97
N ARG A 282 -22.26 5.60 -22.66
CA ARG A 282 -21.71 4.38 -22.03
C ARG A 282 -22.50 3.12 -22.42
N PRO A 283 -21.89 1.92 -22.34
CA PRO A 283 -22.62 0.65 -22.43
C PRO A 283 -23.59 0.47 -21.26
N ARG A 284 -24.76 -0.10 -21.53
CA ARG A 284 -25.84 -0.36 -20.55
C ARG A 284 -26.11 -1.87 -20.46
N PRO A 285 -26.60 -2.40 -19.32
CA PRO A 285 -26.96 -3.82 -19.19
C PRO A 285 -28.10 -4.30 -20.11
N SER A 286 -28.80 -3.39 -20.78
CA SER A 286 -29.84 -3.66 -21.78
C SER A 286 -29.30 -3.77 -23.21
N ASP A 287 -28.04 -3.45 -23.44
CA ASP A 287 -27.46 -3.43 -24.78
C ASP A 287 -27.09 -4.88 -25.20
N SER A 288 -27.33 -5.21 -26.47
CA SER A 288 -27.31 -6.57 -27.04
C SER A 288 -25.95 -7.28 -27.07
N LEU A 289 -24.87 -6.60 -26.68
CA LEU A 289 -23.53 -7.14 -26.50
C LEU A 289 -23.13 -6.81 -25.06
N ALA A 290 -22.65 -7.76 -24.26
CA ALA A 290 -22.15 -7.39 -22.94
C ALA A 290 -20.75 -6.73 -23.02
N MET A 291 -20.05 -6.86 -24.16
CA MET A 291 -18.64 -6.49 -24.36
C MET A 291 -18.33 -6.11 -25.82
N GLN A 292 -17.28 -5.31 -26.04
CA GLN A 292 -16.80 -4.87 -27.36
C GLN A 292 -17.88 -4.24 -28.28
N HIS A 293 -18.61 -3.26 -27.75
CA HIS A 293 -19.48 -2.42 -28.59
C HIS A 293 -18.66 -1.53 -29.53
N HIS A 294 -19.19 -1.34 -30.73
CA HIS A 294 -18.88 -0.20 -31.60
C HIS A 294 -20.09 0.73 -31.63
N ARG A 295 -19.94 1.92 -31.06
CA ARG A 295 -20.98 2.96 -31.07
C ARG A 295 -20.33 4.33 -31.22
N ASP A 296 -20.96 5.19 -32.02
CA ASP A 296 -20.48 6.53 -32.38
C ASP A 296 -19.05 6.54 -32.96
N GLY A 297 -18.60 5.40 -33.51
CA GLY A 297 -17.27 5.22 -34.12
C GLY A 297 -16.15 4.70 -33.21
N TYR A 298 -16.41 4.41 -31.92
CA TYR A 298 -15.40 4.00 -30.93
C TYR A 298 -15.60 2.59 -30.37
N GLU A 299 -14.51 1.94 -29.97
CA GLU A 299 -14.51 0.69 -29.19
C GLU A 299 -14.88 0.98 -27.72
N GLN A 300 -15.89 0.28 -27.20
CA GLN A 300 -16.33 0.36 -25.80
C GLN A 300 -16.26 -1.02 -25.11
N GLY A 301 -15.87 -1.02 -23.83
CA GLY A 301 -15.86 -2.22 -22.99
C GLY A 301 -17.23 -2.60 -22.46
N THR A 302 -17.26 -3.34 -21.36
CA THR A 302 -18.50 -3.74 -20.67
C THR A 302 -19.17 -2.59 -19.91
N ALA A 303 -20.43 -2.80 -19.51
CA ALA A 303 -21.20 -1.86 -18.73
C ALA A 303 -20.70 -1.76 -17.27
N TRP A 304 -20.67 -0.56 -16.69
CA TRP A 304 -20.16 -0.37 -15.32
C TRP A 304 -20.92 -1.16 -14.25
N LEU A 305 -22.22 -1.40 -14.43
CA LEU A 305 -22.99 -2.23 -13.50
C LEU A 305 -22.57 -3.72 -13.57
N GLU A 306 -22.04 -4.21 -14.69
CA GLU A 306 -21.48 -5.57 -14.78
C GLU A 306 -20.19 -5.67 -13.95
N VAL A 307 -19.33 -4.64 -13.99
CA VAL A 307 -18.11 -4.56 -13.16
C VAL A 307 -18.44 -4.60 -11.67
N ILE A 308 -19.42 -3.80 -11.26
CA ILE A 308 -19.87 -3.74 -9.86
C ILE A 308 -20.54 -5.06 -9.45
N GLN A 309 -21.43 -5.62 -10.29
CA GLN A 309 -22.08 -6.88 -9.99
C GLN A 309 -21.12 -8.07 -9.98
N LEU A 310 -20.05 -8.09 -10.77
CA LEU A 310 -19.03 -9.14 -10.66
C LEU A 310 -18.33 -9.02 -9.30
N ALA A 311 -17.81 -7.83 -8.97
CA ALA A 311 -17.12 -7.57 -7.70
C ALA A 311 -17.96 -7.94 -6.46
N ASN A 312 -19.23 -7.53 -6.41
CA ASN A 312 -20.16 -7.88 -5.34
C ASN A 312 -20.39 -9.40 -5.23
N ARG A 313 -20.48 -10.12 -6.37
CA ARG A 313 -20.69 -11.58 -6.40
C ARG A 313 -19.43 -12.37 -6.02
N THR A 314 -18.24 -11.88 -6.35
CA THR A 314 -16.97 -12.54 -6.02
C THR A 314 -16.41 -12.15 -4.66
N GLY A 315 -16.87 -11.04 -4.07
CA GLY A 315 -16.34 -10.51 -2.82
C GLY A 315 -14.97 -9.85 -2.97
N THR A 316 -14.61 -9.41 -4.17
CA THR A 316 -13.25 -8.94 -4.52
C THR A 316 -13.23 -7.45 -4.84
N ASP A 317 -12.19 -6.75 -4.40
CA ASP A 317 -11.99 -5.33 -4.69
C ASP A 317 -11.84 -5.07 -6.22
N PRO A 318 -12.66 -4.21 -6.86
CA PRO A 318 -12.49 -3.87 -8.27
C PRO A 318 -11.42 -2.80 -8.50
N TRP A 319 -10.46 -3.08 -9.38
CA TRP A 319 -9.55 -2.09 -9.96
C TRP A 319 -10.02 -1.68 -11.35
N ILE A 320 -10.40 -0.40 -11.50
CA ILE A 320 -11.02 0.14 -12.71
C ILE A 320 -10.17 1.22 -13.39
N ASN A 321 -10.24 1.24 -14.72
CA ASN A 321 -9.59 2.24 -15.57
C ASN A 321 -10.64 3.23 -16.09
N VAL A 322 -10.66 4.45 -15.54
CA VAL A 322 -11.56 5.53 -15.98
C VAL A 322 -11.20 5.95 -17.41
N PRO A 323 -12.16 6.14 -18.33
CA PRO A 323 -11.85 6.35 -19.74
C PRO A 323 -11.08 7.66 -19.99
N ILE A 324 -10.00 7.62 -20.78
CA ILE A 324 -9.19 8.81 -21.07
C ILE A 324 -9.99 9.95 -21.74
N HIS A 325 -11.06 9.59 -22.45
CA HIS A 325 -11.95 10.49 -23.19
C HIS A 325 -13.14 11.00 -22.37
N ALA A 326 -13.32 10.58 -21.12
CA ALA A 326 -14.45 10.97 -20.28
C ALA A 326 -14.44 12.46 -19.93
N ASP A 327 -15.62 13.09 -19.98
CA ASP A 327 -15.87 14.40 -19.38
C ASP A 327 -16.15 14.31 -17.86
N ASP A 328 -16.32 15.48 -17.23
CA ASP A 328 -16.50 15.59 -15.78
C ASP A 328 -17.88 15.11 -15.30
N ASP A 329 -18.91 15.14 -16.17
CA ASP A 329 -20.22 14.53 -15.88
C ASP A 329 -20.08 13.00 -15.87
N TYR A 330 -19.46 12.40 -16.90
CA TYR A 330 -19.17 10.96 -16.94
C TYR A 330 -18.44 10.49 -15.67
N ILE A 331 -17.41 11.23 -15.23
CA ILE A 331 -16.64 10.90 -14.03
C ILE A 331 -17.49 11.03 -12.76
N THR A 332 -18.30 12.09 -12.64
CA THR A 332 -19.18 12.33 -11.49
C THR A 332 -20.27 11.26 -11.37
N GLN A 333 -20.90 10.91 -12.49
CA GLN A 333 -21.96 9.92 -12.56
C GLN A 333 -21.42 8.49 -12.35
N LEU A 334 -20.20 8.20 -12.84
CA LEU A 334 -19.50 6.95 -12.58
C LEU A 334 -19.18 6.79 -11.09
N ALA A 335 -18.68 7.85 -10.45
CA ALA A 335 -18.41 7.89 -9.02
C ALA A 335 -19.69 7.64 -8.19
N GLN A 336 -20.81 8.25 -8.58
CA GLN A 336 -22.12 8.04 -7.94
C GLN A 336 -22.60 6.59 -8.11
N LEU A 337 -22.56 6.03 -9.33
CA LEU A 337 -22.95 4.63 -9.57
C LEU A 337 -22.15 3.64 -8.71
N PHE A 338 -20.84 3.84 -8.56
CA PHE A 338 -20.01 3.02 -7.67
C PHE A 338 -20.34 3.25 -6.19
N ALA A 339 -20.71 4.46 -5.76
CA ALA A 339 -21.10 4.75 -4.38
C ALA A 339 -22.49 4.18 -4.01
N GLU A 340 -23.37 4.01 -4.99
CA GLU A 340 -24.74 3.50 -4.80
C GLU A 340 -24.83 1.96 -4.87
N GLU A 341 -24.07 1.32 -5.76
CA GLU A 341 -24.23 -0.12 -6.09
C GLU A 341 -23.09 -1.03 -5.58
N LEU A 342 -21.91 -0.51 -5.20
CA LEU A 342 -20.79 -1.33 -4.70
C LEU A 342 -21.00 -1.73 -3.23
N ASP A 343 -20.82 -3.01 -2.92
CA ASP A 343 -21.04 -3.53 -1.56
C ASP A 343 -20.20 -2.81 -0.49
N ALA A 344 -20.81 -2.57 0.67
CA ALA A 344 -20.24 -1.75 1.75
C ALA A 344 -18.95 -2.32 2.38
N GLY A 345 -18.59 -3.58 2.10
CA GLY A 345 -17.32 -4.18 2.50
C GLY A 345 -16.18 -3.99 1.50
N LEU A 346 -16.47 -3.69 0.22
CA LEU A 346 -15.49 -3.69 -0.86
C LEU A 346 -14.82 -2.33 -1.04
N THR A 347 -13.59 -2.37 -1.56
CA THR A 347 -12.75 -1.21 -1.90
C THR A 347 -12.65 -1.05 -3.41
N VAL A 348 -12.86 0.15 -3.94
CA VAL A 348 -12.62 0.46 -5.36
C VAL A 348 -11.25 1.10 -5.56
N TYR A 349 -10.43 0.51 -6.42
CA TYR A 349 -9.17 1.09 -6.90
C TYR A 349 -9.42 1.84 -8.22
N VAL A 350 -9.03 3.11 -8.29
CA VAL A 350 -9.40 4.01 -9.39
C VAL A 350 -8.16 4.53 -10.12
N GLU A 351 -8.02 4.19 -11.40
CA GLU A 351 -6.88 4.52 -12.26
C GLU A 351 -7.35 5.38 -13.46
N TYR A 352 -6.60 6.43 -13.84
CA TYR A 352 -6.94 7.23 -15.03
C TYR A 352 -6.39 6.59 -16.32
N ALA A 353 -7.25 5.84 -17.03
CA ALA A 353 -6.91 4.99 -18.16
C ALA A 353 -5.79 3.97 -17.84
N ASN A 354 -5.08 3.45 -18.85
CA ASN A 354 -3.92 2.57 -18.68
C ASN A 354 -2.73 3.17 -19.44
N GLU A 355 -1.51 3.01 -18.91
CA GLU A 355 -0.24 3.35 -19.57
C GLU A 355 -0.20 4.72 -20.32
N VAL A 356 -0.69 5.81 -19.71
CA VAL A 356 -0.71 7.17 -20.33
C VAL A 356 0.70 7.76 -20.58
N TRP A 357 1.73 7.03 -20.17
CA TRP A 357 3.13 7.27 -20.49
C TRP A 357 3.55 6.68 -21.86
N ASN A 358 2.91 5.60 -22.30
CA ASN A 358 3.35 4.72 -23.40
C ASN A 358 2.83 5.21 -24.76
N PHE A 359 3.73 5.66 -25.63
CA PHE A 359 3.39 6.18 -26.97
C PHE A 359 2.92 5.09 -27.97
N GLY A 360 2.92 3.81 -27.58
CA GLY A 360 2.24 2.75 -28.32
C GLY A 360 0.72 2.89 -28.35
N PHE A 361 0.12 3.50 -27.31
CA PHE A 361 -1.33 3.60 -27.15
C PHE A 361 -1.88 5.02 -27.38
N GLY A 362 -3.17 5.10 -27.74
CA GLY A 362 -3.83 6.35 -28.13
C GLY A 362 -4.07 7.35 -26.98
N GLN A 363 -4.30 6.85 -25.77
CA GLN A 363 -4.51 7.67 -24.58
C GLN A 363 -3.33 8.62 -24.28
N THR A 364 -2.10 8.18 -24.55
CA THR A 364 -0.88 8.98 -24.42
C THR A 364 -0.87 10.17 -25.39
N HIS A 365 -1.29 9.95 -26.64
CA HIS A 365 -1.36 11.00 -27.67
C HIS A 365 -2.50 11.98 -27.41
N TRP A 366 -3.65 11.48 -26.95
CA TRP A 366 -4.80 12.29 -26.57
C TRP A 366 -4.51 13.17 -25.36
N ASN A 367 -3.96 12.61 -24.28
CA ASN A 367 -3.58 13.39 -23.10
C ASN A 367 -2.49 14.42 -23.43
N ARG A 368 -1.49 14.08 -24.29
CA ARG A 368 -0.52 15.05 -24.83
C ARG A 368 -1.22 16.20 -25.58
N LYS A 369 -2.16 15.89 -26.48
CA LYS A 369 -2.90 16.91 -27.22
C LYS A 369 -3.70 17.82 -26.29
N LYS A 370 -4.53 17.26 -25.41
CA LYS A 370 -5.34 18.06 -24.49
C LYS A 370 -4.50 18.94 -23.57
N ALA A 371 -3.36 18.47 -23.09
CA ALA A 371 -2.46 19.29 -22.27
C ALA A 371 -1.85 20.48 -23.03
N LEU A 372 -1.63 20.35 -24.35
CA LEU A 372 -1.21 21.47 -25.21
C LEU A 372 -2.37 22.41 -25.55
N ASP A 373 -3.58 21.88 -25.78
CA ASP A 373 -4.78 22.67 -26.03
C ASP A 373 -5.15 23.53 -24.79
N GLU A 374 -5.02 22.95 -23.59
CA GLU A 374 -5.30 23.59 -22.29
C GLU A 374 -4.23 24.65 -21.97
N LEU A 375 -2.93 24.35 -22.13
CA LEU A 375 -1.83 25.33 -21.99
C LEU A 375 -1.99 26.56 -22.91
N GLN A 376 -2.60 26.40 -24.09
CA GLN A 376 -2.79 27.47 -25.07
C GLN A 376 -4.14 28.21 -24.93
N SER A 377 -4.98 27.84 -23.94
CA SER A 377 -6.30 28.42 -23.79
C SER A 377 -6.29 29.68 -22.92
N GLU A 378 -6.74 30.81 -23.47
CA GLU A 378 -6.90 32.06 -22.71
C GLU A 378 -7.97 31.89 -21.63
N GLY A 379 -7.53 31.70 -20.37
CA GLY A 379 -8.40 31.58 -19.20
C GLY A 379 -8.57 30.17 -18.65
N ASP A 380 -7.79 29.18 -19.09
CA ASP A 380 -7.65 27.93 -18.33
C ASP A 380 -7.02 28.22 -16.94
N PRO A 381 -7.59 27.70 -15.83
CA PRO A 381 -7.15 28.05 -14.49
C PRO A 381 -5.95 27.22 -13.98
N HIS A 382 -5.51 26.19 -14.69
CA HIS A 382 -4.51 25.24 -14.19
C HIS A 382 -3.08 25.69 -14.55
N ASN A 383 -2.17 25.69 -13.58
CA ASN A 383 -0.79 26.13 -13.77
C ASN A 383 0.06 25.13 -14.57
N TYR A 384 -0.04 25.15 -15.90
CA TYR A 384 0.75 24.25 -16.74
C TYR A 384 2.22 24.66 -16.89
N ASP A 385 2.60 25.92 -16.64
CA ASP A 385 4.01 26.38 -16.60
C ASP A 385 4.66 26.22 -15.22
N PHE A 386 4.41 25.07 -14.60
CA PHE A 386 5.05 24.64 -13.37
C PHE A 386 6.58 24.66 -13.53
N GLU A 387 7.28 25.12 -12.50
CA GLU A 387 8.75 25.32 -12.46
C GLU A 387 9.34 26.16 -13.63
N GLY A 388 8.53 26.85 -14.44
CA GLY A 388 8.97 27.55 -15.66
C GLY A 388 9.45 26.60 -16.76
N LYS A 389 8.81 25.42 -16.89
CA LYS A 389 9.23 24.32 -17.77
C LYS A 389 8.17 23.89 -18.80
N ALA A 390 7.04 24.60 -18.92
CA ALA A 390 6.11 24.36 -20.03
C ALA A 390 6.68 24.77 -21.38
N TYR A 391 7.76 25.55 -21.41
CA TYR A 391 8.43 26.01 -22.64
C TYR A 391 9.92 25.66 -22.61
N ASP A 392 10.50 25.43 -23.79
CA ASP A 392 11.95 25.30 -23.96
C ASP A 392 12.65 26.66 -24.17
N SER A 393 13.97 26.64 -24.39
CA SER A 393 14.77 27.86 -24.60
C SER A 393 14.42 28.64 -25.87
N ASP A 394 13.74 28.01 -26.84
CA ASP A 394 13.28 28.62 -28.08
C ASP A 394 11.79 29.02 -28.00
N GLY A 395 11.21 28.95 -26.80
CA GLY A 395 9.82 29.32 -26.51
C GLY A 395 8.79 28.33 -27.06
N GLN A 396 9.18 27.12 -27.44
CA GLN A 396 8.25 26.09 -27.89
C GLN A 396 7.68 25.32 -26.69
N PRO A 397 6.39 24.93 -26.69
CA PRO A 397 5.83 24.11 -25.63
C PRO A 397 6.58 22.79 -25.46
N ASN A 398 6.82 22.39 -24.21
CA ASN A 398 7.41 21.12 -23.81
C ASN A 398 6.30 20.06 -23.60
N PRO A 399 5.98 19.23 -24.61
CA PRO A 399 4.77 18.43 -24.60
C PRO A 399 4.89 17.20 -23.70
N GLY A 400 6.11 16.80 -23.33
CA GLY A 400 6.36 15.70 -22.41
C GLY A 400 6.06 16.10 -20.97
N TYR A 401 6.55 17.27 -20.56
CA TYR A 401 6.34 17.83 -19.23
C TYR A 401 4.85 18.10 -18.97
N VAL A 402 4.22 18.88 -19.86
CA VAL A 402 2.85 19.37 -19.71
C VAL A 402 1.82 18.22 -19.75
N ARG A 403 2.06 17.18 -20.56
CA ARG A 403 1.29 15.90 -20.54
C ARG A 403 1.29 15.26 -19.14
N ASN A 404 2.45 15.21 -18.49
CA ASN A 404 2.60 14.54 -17.19
C ASN A 404 1.86 15.33 -16.09
N LEU A 405 1.95 16.67 -16.10
CA LEU A 405 1.17 17.52 -15.18
C LEU A 405 -0.33 17.28 -15.37
N ARG A 406 -0.82 17.24 -16.62
CA ARG A 406 -2.24 16.96 -16.90
C ARG A 406 -2.66 15.57 -16.44
N PHE A 407 -1.81 14.56 -16.58
CA PHE A 407 -2.10 13.22 -16.09
C PHE A 407 -2.29 13.20 -14.57
N ALA A 408 -1.39 13.83 -13.83
CA ALA A 408 -1.51 13.99 -12.38
C ALA A 408 -2.78 14.78 -12.00
N ARG A 409 -3.05 15.89 -12.70
CA ARG A 409 -4.25 16.72 -12.53
C ARG A 409 -5.54 15.92 -12.69
N ARG A 410 -5.75 15.27 -13.84
CA ARG A 410 -6.97 14.47 -14.08
C ARG A 410 -7.11 13.30 -13.12
N THR A 411 -6.01 12.72 -12.63
CA THR A 411 -6.06 11.68 -11.60
C THR A 411 -6.52 12.26 -10.24
N ALA A 412 -6.16 13.51 -9.92
CA ALA A 412 -6.67 14.23 -8.76
C ALA A 412 -8.15 14.63 -8.92
N ASP A 413 -8.56 15.14 -10.09
CA ASP A 413 -9.96 15.44 -10.43
C ASP A 413 -10.86 14.19 -10.23
N ILE A 414 -10.42 13.03 -10.75
CA ILE A 414 -11.11 11.74 -10.62
C ILE A 414 -11.14 11.26 -9.16
N SER A 415 -10.02 11.39 -8.44
CA SER A 415 -9.95 11.10 -7.00
C SER A 415 -11.01 11.89 -6.23
N GLU A 416 -11.09 13.20 -6.47
CA GLU A 416 -12.04 14.05 -5.76
C GLU A 416 -13.49 13.64 -6.07
N ALA A 417 -13.86 13.41 -7.33
CA ALA A 417 -15.20 12.96 -7.69
C ALA A 417 -15.62 11.66 -6.98
N PHE A 418 -14.74 10.65 -6.96
CA PHE A 418 -14.99 9.39 -6.24
C PHE A 418 -15.05 9.60 -4.72
N ARG A 419 -14.10 10.33 -4.13
CA ARG A 419 -14.10 10.61 -2.69
C ARG A 419 -15.35 11.41 -2.27
N GLN A 420 -15.80 12.38 -3.06
CA GLN A 420 -17.03 13.13 -2.79
C GLN A 420 -18.27 12.23 -2.84
N ALA A 421 -18.43 11.39 -3.87
CA ALA A 421 -19.57 10.46 -3.97
C ALA A 421 -19.61 9.47 -2.80
N PHE A 422 -18.45 8.90 -2.43
CA PHE A 422 -18.30 8.01 -1.28
C PHE A 422 -18.23 8.75 0.09
N SER A 423 -18.57 10.05 0.16
CA SER A 423 -18.56 10.83 1.41
C SER A 423 -17.22 10.81 2.20
N ASN A 424 -16.11 10.68 1.48
CA ASN A 424 -14.73 10.52 1.97
C ASN A 424 -14.44 9.19 2.71
N ASP A 425 -15.17 8.12 2.38
CA ASP A 425 -14.83 6.76 2.79
C ASP A 425 -13.41 6.35 2.30
N ARG A 426 -12.68 5.63 3.16
CA ARG A 426 -11.33 5.11 2.89
C ARG A 426 -11.31 3.89 1.96
N ARG A 427 -12.49 3.37 1.60
CA ARG A 427 -12.67 2.33 0.57
C ARG A 427 -12.50 2.84 -0.87
N VAL A 428 -12.32 4.14 -1.08
CA VAL A 428 -11.84 4.67 -2.37
C VAL A 428 -10.30 4.73 -2.35
N ARG A 429 -9.64 4.04 -3.28
CA ARG A 429 -8.18 4.03 -3.44
C ARG A 429 -7.77 4.57 -4.82
N PRO A 430 -7.61 5.90 -5.02
CA PRO A 430 -7.15 6.46 -6.28
C PRO A 430 -5.65 6.16 -6.47
N VAL A 431 -5.26 5.72 -7.67
CA VAL A 431 -3.90 5.24 -7.95
C VAL A 431 -3.27 6.05 -9.07
N LEU A 432 -2.07 6.59 -8.83
CA LEU A 432 -1.26 7.29 -9.83
C LEU A 432 -0.30 6.29 -10.50
N SER A 433 -0.74 5.62 -11.56
CA SER A 433 0.06 4.63 -12.32
C SER A 433 1.01 5.27 -13.34
N TRP A 434 2.24 4.77 -13.44
CA TRP A 434 3.23 5.22 -14.41
C TRP A 434 4.35 4.18 -14.60
N MET A 435 5.12 4.25 -15.69
CA MET A 435 6.28 3.37 -15.86
C MET A 435 7.29 3.55 -14.73
N THR A 436 7.92 2.47 -14.29
CA THR A 436 8.94 2.48 -13.23
C THR A 436 10.20 1.75 -13.67
N ASN A 437 10.94 2.39 -14.57
CA ASN A 437 12.28 1.95 -14.97
C ASN A 437 13.30 3.02 -14.48
N PRO A 438 14.39 2.67 -13.78
CA PRO A 438 15.29 3.64 -13.14
C PRO A 438 15.78 4.77 -14.05
N GLY A 439 15.73 5.99 -13.53
CA GLY A 439 16.13 7.22 -14.24
C GLY A 439 14.93 8.12 -14.55
N SER A 440 14.78 8.53 -15.80
CA SER A 440 13.86 9.62 -16.20
C SER A 440 12.38 9.36 -15.89
N PHE A 441 11.95 8.11 -15.69
CA PHE A 441 10.59 7.80 -15.26
C PHE A 441 10.36 8.06 -13.77
N THR A 442 11.37 7.79 -12.93
CA THR A 442 11.40 8.15 -11.50
C THR A 442 11.26 9.66 -11.27
N ASP A 443 11.91 10.46 -12.12
CA ASP A 443 11.83 11.94 -12.07
C ASP A 443 10.44 12.49 -12.45
N ASN A 444 9.72 11.79 -13.33
CA ASN A 444 8.35 12.16 -13.68
C ASN A 444 7.41 12.06 -12.47
N TYR A 445 7.51 10.97 -11.69
CA TYR A 445 6.75 10.83 -10.44
C TYR A 445 7.01 11.97 -9.47
N ARG A 446 8.29 12.25 -9.17
CA ARG A 446 8.67 13.32 -8.24
C ARG A 446 8.16 14.69 -8.73
N THR A 447 8.09 14.90 -10.05
CA THR A 447 7.58 16.14 -10.66
C THR A 447 6.06 16.25 -10.61
N MET A 448 5.35 15.17 -10.93
CA MET A 448 3.88 15.08 -10.82
C MET A 448 3.40 15.30 -9.37
N LEU A 449 4.13 14.75 -8.39
CA LEU A 449 3.78 14.89 -6.97
C LEU A 449 4.08 16.28 -6.42
N ARG A 450 5.20 16.92 -6.79
CA ARG A 450 5.45 18.36 -6.48
C ARG A 450 4.37 19.27 -7.06
N TYR A 451 3.92 19.00 -8.28
CA TYR A 451 2.85 19.76 -8.93
C TYR A 451 1.53 19.64 -8.16
N VAL A 452 1.14 18.43 -7.76
CA VAL A 452 -0.07 18.22 -6.96
C VAL A 452 0.06 18.88 -5.58
N ASP A 453 1.19 18.70 -4.89
CA ASP A 453 1.46 19.29 -3.57
C ASP A 453 1.40 20.82 -3.56
N GLN A 454 1.91 21.48 -4.60
CA GLN A 454 1.91 22.95 -4.68
C GLN A 454 0.55 23.54 -5.13
N GLU A 455 -0.11 22.93 -6.12
CA GLU A 455 -1.29 23.54 -6.76
C GLU A 455 -2.63 23.06 -6.16
N TYR A 456 -2.66 21.90 -5.50
CA TYR A 456 -3.86 21.29 -4.90
C TYR A 456 -3.67 20.99 -3.40
N GLY A 457 -2.43 20.75 -2.97
CA GLY A 457 -2.08 20.37 -1.59
C GLY A 457 -1.68 18.91 -1.46
N THR A 458 -1.38 18.49 -0.23
CA THR A 458 -0.66 17.24 0.09
C THR A 458 -1.20 16.02 -0.69
N PRO A 459 -0.37 15.35 -1.52
CA PRO A 459 -0.84 14.33 -2.47
C PRO A 459 -1.59 13.15 -1.87
N SER A 460 -1.38 12.79 -0.60
CA SER A 460 -2.13 11.73 0.11
C SER A 460 -3.60 12.06 0.42
N ASN A 461 -4.00 13.32 0.28
CA ASN A 461 -5.42 13.70 0.25
C ASN A 461 -6.11 13.26 -1.05
N TYR A 462 -5.34 13.12 -2.15
CA TYR A 462 -5.83 12.77 -3.48
C TYR A 462 -5.53 11.30 -3.79
N PHE A 463 -4.27 10.91 -3.87
CA PHE A 463 -3.87 9.53 -4.16
C PHE A 463 -3.86 8.69 -2.88
N TRP A 464 -4.16 7.41 -3.02
CA TRP A 464 -3.88 6.39 -1.99
C TRP A 464 -2.50 5.75 -2.24
N GLY A 465 -2.14 5.54 -3.51
CA GLY A 465 -0.88 4.90 -3.86
C GLY A 465 -0.29 5.33 -5.20
N LEU A 466 1.01 5.06 -5.36
CA LEU A 466 1.72 5.08 -6.63
C LEU A 466 1.77 3.66 -7.21
N SER A 467 1.83 3.51 -8.53
CA SER A 467 1.85 2.19 -9.15
C SER A 467 2.81 2.03 -10.31
N GLY A 468 3.73 1.08 -10.18
CA GLY A 468 4.70 0.75 -11.20
C GLY A 468 4.31 -0.41 -12.11
N THR A 469 5.14 -0.62 -13.12
CA THR A 469 5.24 -1.90 -13.81
C THR A 469 6.02 -2.90 -12.95
N GLY A 470 5.70 -4.19 -13.01
CA GLY A 470 6.43 -5.28 -12.31
C GLY A 470 6.92 -6.40 -13.22
N TYR A 471 7.10 -6.12 -14.52
CA TYR A 471 7.50 -7.12 -15.51
C TYR A 471 8.99 -7.47 -15.43
N TYR A 472 9.30 -8.75 -15.69
CA TYR A 472 10.64 -9.30 -15.99
C TYR A 472 10.55 -10.15 -17.25
N GLY A 473 11.54 -10.06 -18.14
CA GLY A 473 11.43 -10.62 -19.48
C GLY A 473 12.76 -10.88 -20.17
N ILE A 474 12.70 -10.90 -21.50
CA ILE A 474 13.79 -11.37 -22.37
C ILE A 474 14.48 -10.23 -23.14
N ALA A 475 14.45 -9.01 -22.59
CA ALA A 475 14.95 -7.81 -23.25
C ALA A 475 16.42 -7.94 -23.68
N ALA A 476 17.26 -8.60 -22.86
CA ALA A 476 18.67 -8.85 -23.14
C ALA A 476 18.94 -9.92 -24.21
N LEU A 477 17.91 -10.60 -24.75
CA LEU A 477 18.00 -11.53 -25.88
C LEU A 477 17.67 -10.88 -27.24
N VAL A 478 17.36 -9.58 -27.28
CA VAL A 478 16.98 -8.89 -28.53
C VAL A 478 18.23 -8.45 -29.31
N GLU A 479 18.51 -9.14 -30.42
CA GLU A 479 19.57 -8.81 -31.36
C GLU A 479 18.98 -8.31 -32.69
N ASN A 480 19.43 -7.16 -33.18
CA ASN A 480 19.04 -6.60 -34.50
C ASN A 480 17.51 -6.50 -34.73
N ASN A 481 16.73 -6.14 -33.70
CA ASN A 481 15.27 -6.16 -33.69
C ASN A 481 14.66 -7.55 -33.99
N SER A 482 15.29 -8.59 -33.44
CA SER A 482 14.82 -9.97 -33.47
C SER A 482 15.26 -10.70 -32.21
N ILE A 483 14.71 -11.88 -31.95
CA ILE A 483 15.27 -12.83 -30.98
C ILE A 483 15.98 -13.91 -31.81
N PRO A 484 17.26 -14.24 -31.54
CA PRO A 484 17.95 -15.33 -32.23
C PRO A 484 17.22 -16.68 -32.14
N GLU A 485 17.43 -17.55 -33.13
CA GLU A 485 16.88 -18.91 -33.13
C GLU A 485 17.76 -19.89 -32.35
N GLY A 486 17.11 -20.88 -31.72
CA GLY A 486 17.79 -21.96 -30.99
C GLY A 486 18.30 -21.60 -29.60
N ILE A 487 17.84 -20.49 -29.01
CA ILE A 487 18.13 -20.14 -27.60
C ILE A 487 17.46 -21.17 -26.70
N SER A 488 18.23 -21.80 -25.80
CA SER A 488 17.71 -22.80 -24.87
C SER A 488 16.78 -22.19 -23.82
N GLU A 489 15.77 -22.96 -23.43
CA GLU A 489 14.84 -22.72 -22.32
C GLU A 489 15.55 -22.18 -21.06
N GLU A 490 16.59 -22.87 -20.58
CA GLU A 490 17.42 -22.41 -19.45
C GLU A 490 18.02 -21.02 -19.65
N ARG A 491 18.42 -20.65 -20.87
CA ARG A 491 19.02 -19.33 -21.13
C ARG A 491 17.96 -18.22 -21.22
N ILE A 492 16.71 -18.57 -21.51
CA ILE A 492 15.57 -17.66 -21.39
C ILE A 492 15.31 -17.42 -19.90
N LEU A 493 15.26 -18.48 -19.10
CA LEU A 493 15.05 -18.42 -17.65
C LEU A 493 16.18 -17.68 -16.93
N ASP A 494 17.45 -17.92 -17.29
CA ASP A 494 18.60 -17.17 -16.78
C ASP A 494 18.47 -15.66 -17.02
N VAL A 495 18.02 -15.24 -18.22
CA VAL A 495 17.84 -13.82 -18.54
C VAL A 495 16.65 -13.22 -17.80
N MET A 496 15.58 -13.98 -17.63
CA MET A 496 14.41 -13.52 -16.86
C MET A 496 14.71 -13.44 -15.35
N GLU A 497 15.67 -14.23 -14.85
CA GLU A 497 16.21 -14.12 -13.50
C GLU A 497 17.15 -12.91 -13.34
N ASP A 498 18.00 -12.62 -14.35
CA ASP A 498 18.82 -11.40 -14.45
C ASP A 498 17.95 -10.12 -14.50
N ASP A 499 16.75 -10.17 -15.11
CA ASP A 499 15.83 -9.04 -15.35
C ASP A 499 14.80 -8.82 -14.22
N LEU A 500 14.83 -9.60 -13.14
CA LEU A 500 13.92 -9.47 -11.98
C LEU A 500 14.02 -8.06 -11.33
N PRO A 501 12.91 -7.30 -11.19
CA PRO A 501 12.94 -5.91 -10.73
C PRO A 501 13.68 -5.66 -9.40
N GLY A 502 14.78 -4.89 -9.48
CA GLY A 502 15.45 -4.31 -8.31
C GLY A 502 14.88 -2.94 -7.88
N TYR A 503 13.90 -2.40 -8.60
CA TYR A 503 13.47 -1.00 -8.45
C TYR A 503 12.25 -0.78 -7.53
N TYR A 504 11.64 -1.82 -6.95
CA TYR A 504 10.44 -1.66 -6.10
C TYR A 504 10.67 -0.69 -4.92
N GLY A 505 11.82 -0.77 -4.26
CA GLY A 505 12.24 0.18 -3.20
C GLY A 505 12.43 1.64 -3.67
N THR A 506 12.59 1.87 -4.99
CA THR A 506 12.63 3.23 -5.55
C THR A 506 11.22 3.83 -5.64
N ILE A 507 10.21 3.00 -5.95
CA ILE A 507 8.79 3.41 -5.99
C ILE A 507 8.29 3.65 -4.57
N GLU A 508 8.57 2.68 -3.68
CA GLU A 508 8.26 2.79 -2.25
C GLU A 508 8.88 4.06 -1.66
N GLY A 509 10.16 4.33 -1.91
CA GLY A 509 10.81 5.56 -1.43
C GLY A 509 10.14 6.86 -1.89
N ILE A 510 9.54 6.92 -3.09
CA ILE A 510 8.75 8.09 -3.53
C ILE A 510 7.37 8.10 -2.87
N ALA A 511 6.70 6.96 -2.73
CA ALA A 511 5.40 6.88 -2.07
C ALA A 511 5.52 7.30 -0.59
N ASP A 512 6.57 6.84 0.08
CA ASP A 512 6.99 7.22 1.44
C ASP A 512 7.14 8.73 1.61
N ASP A 513 7.86 9.39 0.69
CA ASP A 513 8.11 10.84 0.70
C ASP A 513 6.81 11.68 0.69
N TYR A 514 5.67 11.12 0.27
CA TYR A 514 4.37 11.81 0.17
C TYR A 514 3.23 11.16 0.97
N GLY A 515 3.52 10.18 1.83
CA GLY A 515 2.52 9.53 2.68
C GLY A 515 1.61 8.51 1.95
N LEU A 516 2.02 8.03 0.79
CA LEU A 516 1.29 7.08 -0.07
C LEU A 516 1.73 5.63 0.17
N GLU A 517 0.96 4.66 -0.33
CA GLU A 517 1.37 3.25 -0.45
C GLU A 517 1.98 2.96 -1.85
N SER A 518 2.72 1.85 -1.99
CA SER A 518 3.39 1.44 -3.24
C SER A 518 2.74 0.19 -3.84
N THR A 519 2.51 0.16 -5.16
CA THR A 519 1.83 -0.94 -5.85
C THR A 519 2.44 -1.26 -7.21
N VAL A 520 2.00 -2.36 -7.82
CA VAL A 520 2.20 -2.69 -9.24
C VAL A 520 0.84 -2.81 -9.92
N TYR A 521 0.61 -2.05 -10.99
CA TYR A 521 -0.67 -2.05 -11.74
C TYR A 521 -0.72 -3.16 -12.79
N GLU A 522 0.45 -3.54 -13.31
CA GLU A 522 0.69 -4.68 -14.20
C GLU A 522 2.10 -5.21 -14.00
N GLY A 523 2.24 -6.52 -13.83
CA GLY A 523 3.53 -7.22 -13.82
C GLY A 523 3.38 -8.73 -13.99
N GLY A 524 4.51 -9.43 -14.01
CA GLY A 524 4.57 -10.88 -14.25
C GLY A 524 5.67 -11.23 -15.26
N ASP A 525 5.63 -12.46 -15.76
CA ASP A 525 6.54 -12.90 -16.83
C ASP A 525 6.25 -12.15 -18.15
N ASN A 526 7.31 -11.79 -18.86
CA ASN A 526 7.25 -11.19 -20.19
C ASN A 526 8.18 -11.94 -21.15
N THR A 527 7.92 -13.24 -21.32
CA THR A 527 8.48 -14.03 -22.43
C THR A 527 8.16 -13.44 -23.82
N SER A 528 7.20 -12.51 -23.94
CA SER A 528 6.81 -11.92 -25.23
C SER A 528 7.62 -10.71 -25.71
N GLN A 529 8.34 -10.05 -24.79
CA GLN A 529 8.94 -8.73 -24.98
C GLN A 529 7.94 -7.67 -25.49
N GLY A 530 6.81 -7.50 -24.79
CA GLY A 530 5.91 -6.36 -25.04
C GLY A 530 5.15 -6.42 -26.36
N GLY A 531 4.88 -7.63 -26.89
CA GLY A 531 4.17 -7.80 -28.18
C GLY A 531 4.90 -7.22 -29.40
N SER A 532 6.19 -6.96 -29.30
CA SER A 532 7.01 -6.18 -30.26
C SER A 532 7.28 -6.86 -31.61
N GLY A 533 6.70 -8.04 -31.85
CA GLY A 533 6.73 -8.72 -33.15
C GLY A 533 7.76 -9.85 -33.28
N TYR A 534 8.56 -10.12 -32.24
CA TYR A 534 9.66 -11.07 -32.30
C TYR A 534 9.20 -12.54 -32.17
N THR A 535 9.38 -13.33 -33.22
CA THR A 535 8.95 -14.75 -33.29
C THR A 535 10.05 -15.77 -33.00
N GLY A 536 11.32 -15.34 -32.88
CA GLY A 536 12.44 -16.27 -32.74
C GLY A 536 12.43 -17.05 -31.42
N SER A 537 12.95 -18.29 -31.47
CA SER A 537 12.99 -19.25 -30.35
C SER A 537 11.65 -19.49 -29.64
N ILE A 538 10.50 -19.25 -30.30
CA ILE A 538 9.18 -19.27 -29.67
C ILE A 538 8.87 -20.56 -28.92
N PHE A 539 9.14 -21.72 -29.52
CA PHE A 539 9.02 -23.04 -28.88
C PHE A 539 9.68 -23.14 -27.49
N ASN A 540 10.84 -22.48 -27.30
CA ASN A 540 11.59 -22.54 -26.05
C ASN A 540 11.16 -21.45 -25.07
N ARG A 541 10.52 -20.38 -25.55
CA ARG A 541 9.88 -19.32 -24.75
C ARG A 541 8.56 -19.82 -24.17
N VAL A 542 7.77 -20.58 -24.95
CA VAL A 542 6.58 -21.29 -24.45
C VAL A 542 6.97 -22.28 -23.35
N ARG A 543 7.98 -23.14 -23.59
CA ARG A 543 8.45 -24.07 -22.55
C ARG A 543 8.96 -23.37 -21.29
N ALA A 544 9.75 -22.30 -21.43
CA ALA A 544 10.23 -21.52 -20.30
C ALA A 544 9.06 -21.00 -19.44
N ALA A 545 8.01 -20.44 -20.05
CA ALA A 545 6.84 -19.96 -19.34
C ALA A 545 6.02 -21.07 -18.63
N ARG A 546 6.02 -22.30 -19.16
CA ARG A 546 5.37 -23.49 -18.57
C ARG A 546 6.27 -24.28 -17.60
N SER A 547 7.47 -23.80 -17.28
CA SER A 547 8.45 -24.55 -16.48
C SER A 547 8.27 -24.37 -14.97
N GLU A 548 8.65 -25.37 -14.18
CA GLU A 548 8.74 -25.25 -12.71
C GLU A 548 9.65 -24.08 -12.28
N ARG A 549 10.75 -23.83 -13.02
CA ARG A 549 11.64 -22.69 -12.77
C ARG A 549 10.95 -21.33 -13.00
N MET A 550 9.85 -21.26 -13.76
CA MET A 550 9.05 -20.02 -13.86
C MET A 550 8.24 -19.76 -12.59
N ALA A 551 7.76 -20.81 -11.91
CA ALA A 551 7.13 -20.67 -10.60
C ALA A 551 8.12 -20.09 -9.57
N ASP A 552 9.37 -20.56 -9.57
CA ASP A 552 10.44 -19.99 -8.74
C ASP A 552 10.68 -18.51 -9.03
N LEU A 553 10.61 -18.06 -10.30
CA LEU A 553 10.78 -16.65 -10.66
C LEU A 553 9.59 -15.79 -10.23
N ILE A 554 8.37 -16.31 -10.31
CA ILE A 554 7.16 -15.65 -9.79
C ILE A 554 7.27 -15.47 -8.27
N ASP A 555 7.62 -16.52 -7.52
CA ASP A 555 7.82 -16.44 -6.07
C ASP A 555 8.93 -15.44 -5.71
N LYS A 556 10.11 -15.53 -6.33
CA LYS A 556 11.21 -14.57 -6.11
C LYS A 556 10.78 -13.13 -6.36
N ASN A 557 9.99 -12.88 -7.41
CA ASN A 557 9.50 -11.54 -7.73
C ASN A 557 8.50 -11.00 -6.71
N LEU A 558 7.50 -11.81 -6.33
CA LEU A 558 6.51 -11.44 -5.31
C LEU A 558 7.15 -11.28 -3.92
N THR A 559 8.11 -12.14 -3.59
CA THR A 559 8.94 -12.04 -2.39
C THR A 559 9.77 -10.75 -2.39
N ARG A 560 10.37 -10.33 -3.51
CA ARG A 560 11.07 -9.03 -3.63
C ARG A 560 10.11 -7.85 -3.43
N PHE A 561 8.93 -7.88 -4.04
CA PHE A 561 7.91 -6.85 -3.88
C PHE A 561 7.43 -6.75 -2.42
N SER A 562 7.12 -7.88 -1.78
CA SER A 562 6.75 -7.99 -0.37
C SER A 562 7.85 -7.45 0.56
N LYS A 563 9.11 -7.89 0.39
CA LYS A 563 10.27 -7.42 1.17
C LYS A 563 10.55 -5.93 1.02
N SER A 564 10.12 -5.31 -0.09
CA SER A 564 10.21 -3.86 -0.32
C SER A 564 9.09 -3.03 0.33
N GLY A 565 8.07 -3.65 0.92
CA GLY A 565 6.93 -2.95 1.53
C GLY A 565 5.78 -2.63 0.57
N GLY A 566 5.70 -3.31 -0.58
CA GLY A 566 4.60 -3.14 -1.53
C GLY A 566 3.24 -3.62 -1.00
N ALA A 567 2.18 -2.85 -1.28
CA ALA A 567 0.85 -3.03 -0.68
C ALA A 567 -0.15 -3.83 -1.54
N LEU A 568 0.04 -3.88 -2.86
CA LEU A 568 -0.73 -4.71 -3.80
C LEU A 568 0.06 -4.93 -5.09
N TYR A 569 0.19 -6.19 -5.51
CA TYR A 569 0.77 -6.58 -6.80
C TYR A 569 -0.32 -7.09 -7.74
N MET A 570 -0.54 -6.45 -8.88
CA MET A 570 -1.44 -6.95 -9.92
C MET A 570 -0.67 -7.76 -10.96
N TYR A 571 -0.89 -9.08 -10.97
CA TYR A 571 -0.41 -9.94 -12.06
C TYR A 571 -1.23 -9.64 -13.33
N PHE A 572 -0.56 -9.48 -14.47
CA PHE A 572 -1.13 -8.85 -15.66
C PHE A 572 -2.46 -9.47 -16.13
N THR A 573 -2.53 -10.80 -16.27
CA THR A 573 -3.79 -11.51 -16.53
C THR A 573 -3.81 -12.91 -15.92
N VAL A 574 -5.01 -13.32 -15.49
CA VAL A 574 -5.32 -14.66 -14.99
C VAL A 574 -5.21 -15.71 -16.11
N ASN A 575 -5.49 -15.32 -17.36
CA ASN A 575 -5.35 -16.21 -18.51
C ASN A 575 -5.04 -15.47 -19.83
N SER A 576 -4.34 -16.15 -20.76
CA SER A 576 -4.14 -15.69 -22.15
C SER A 576 -3.70 -16.80 -23.09
N ASP A 577 -4.13 -16.77 -24.36
CA ASP A 577 -3.58 -17.65 -25.40
C ASP A 577 -2.06 -17.44 -25.60
N TYR A 578 -1.29 -18.54 -25.58
CA TYR A 578 0.03 -18.55 -26.20
C TYR A 578 -0.10 -18.21 -27.69
N ASN A 579 0.80 -17.35 -28.16
CA ASN A 579 0.85 -16.96 -29.56
C ASN A 579 2.30 -16.87 -30.04
N ARG A 580 2.49 -16.71 -31.36
CA ARG A 580 3.81 -16.61 -32.01
C ARG A 580 4.77 -15.56 -31.42
N PHE A 581 4.30 -14.65 -30.57
CA PHE A 581 5.12 -13.67 -29.87
C PHE A 581 5.47 -14.06 -28.44
N GLY A 582 4.80 -15.00 -27.77
CA GLY A 582 5.04 -15.39 -26.36
C GLY A 582 3.74 -15.59 -25.57
N THR A 583 3.82 -15.50 -24.23
CA THR A 583 2.66 -15.45 -23.32
C THR A 583 2.74 -14.25 -22.35
N TRP A 584 1.73 -14.16 -21.50
CA TRP A 584 1.47 -13.08 -20.53
C TRP A 584 0.61 -13.50 -19.32
N GLY A 585 -0.06 -14.66 -19.38
CA GLY A 585 -1.13 -15.03 -18.47
C GLY A 585 -0.81 -16.24 -17.60
N ALA A 586 -1.33 -16.24 -16.38
CA ALA A 586 -1.06 -17.27 -15.38
C ALA A 586 -1.52 -18.69 -15.78
N THR A 587 -2.39 -18.82 -16.80
CA THR A 587 -2.58 -20.06 -17.57
C THR A 587 -3.05 -19.79 -19.00
N ASP A 588 -2.87 -20.74 -19.91
CA ASP A 588 -3.55 -20.77 -21.21
C ASP A 588 -4.87 -21.57 -21.21
N ASP A 589 -5.09 -22.39 -20.18
CA ASP A 589 -6.24 -23.31 -20.10
C ASP A 589 -6.99 -23.11 -18.79
N PRO A 590 -8.05 -22.27 -18.77
CA PRO A 590 -8.91 -22.11 -17.60
C PRO A 590 -9.45 -23.44 -17.02
N THR A 591 -9.51 -24.53 -17.79
CA THR A 591 -9.96 -25.84 -17.29
C THR A 591 -8.88 -26.65 -16.56
N ARG A 592 -7.59 -26.28 -16.71
CA ARG A 592 -6.43 -26.95 -16.10
C ARG A 592 -5.37 -25.92 -15.66
N PRO A 593 -5.71 -24.94 -14.80
CA PRO A 593 -4.89 -23.74 -14.57
C PRO A 593 -3.46 -24.00 -14.09
N ASN A 594 -3.23 -25.09 -13.35
CA ASN A 594 -1.90 -25.45 -12.88
C ASN A 594 -0.98 -26.07 -13.95
N ARG A 595 -1.43 -26.27 -15.20
CA ARG A 595 -0.61 -26.85 -16.27
C ARG A 595 0.65 -26.05 -16.56
N ASP A 596 0.54 -24.72 -16.55
CA ASP A 596 1.66 -23.83 -16.88
C ASP A 596 2.50 -23.49 -15.64
N HIS A 597 2.22 -24.12 -14.49
CA HIS A 597 2.78 -23.88 -13.15
C HIS A 597 2.57 -22.46 -12.56
N GLN A 598 2.37 -21.42 -13.37
CA GLN A 598 2.27 -20.02 -12.92
C GLN A 598 1.08 -19.74 -12.00
N TYR A 599 -0.14 -20.13 -12.38
CA TYR A 599 -1.32 -20.01 -11.50
C TYR A 599 -1.11 -20.76 -10.18
N GLY A 600 -0.44 -21.91 -10.24
CA GLY A 600 -0.03 -22.69 -9.07
C GLY A 600 0.91 -21.91 -8.16
N ALA A 601 1.89 -21.19 -8.72
CA ALA A 601 2.79 -20.32 -7.98
C ALA A 601 2.06 -19.14 -7.32
N LEU A 602 1.22 -18.42 -8.07
CA LEU A 602 0.43 -17.29 -7.56
C LEU A 602 -0.49 -17.73 -6.41
N THR A 603 -1.24 -18.80 -6.61
CA THR A 603 -2.15 -19.32 -5.58
C THR A 603 -1.40 -19.96 -4.40
N SER A 604 -0.22 -20.55 -4.61
CA SER A 604 0.62 -21.03 -3.50
C SER A 604 1.23 -19.89 -2.70
N PHE A 605 1.59 -18.76 -3.33
CA PHE A 605 2.08 -17.57 -2.63
C PHE A 605 0.97 -16.87 -1.82
N ILE A 606 -0.27 -16.86 -2.33
CA ILE A 606 -1.43 -16.35 -1.60
C ILE A 606 -1.80 -17.27 -0.42
N ASN A 607 -1.66 -18.60 -0.60
CA ASN A 607 -2.01 -19.60 0.41
C ASN A 607 -0.83 -20.07 1.29
N SER A 608 0.39 -19.56 1.13
CA SER A 608 1.52 -19.92 2.00
C SER A 608 1.41 -19.29 3.40
N ASP A 609 0.55 -18.28 3.57
CA ASP A 609 0.08 -17.76 4.86
C ASP A 609 -1.15 -18.55 5.42
N ALA A 610 -1.61 -19.62 4.75
CA ALA A 610 -2.65 -20.51 5.28
C ALA A 610 -2.04 -21.68 6.08
N PRO A 611 -2.42 -21.90 7.36
CA PRO A 611 -1.72 -22.84 8.22
C PRO A 611 -2.07 -24.30 7.93
N ALA A 612 -1.05 -25.17 7.96
CA ALA A 612 -1.21 -26.61 8.02
C ALA A 612 -1.81 -27.07 9.36
N GLU A 613 -2.51 -28.20 9.35
CA GLU A 613 -3.27 -28.70 10.52
C GLU A 613 -2.37 -28.95 11.74
N ALA A 614 -2.77 -28.42 12.88
CA ALA A 614 -1.95 -28.30 14.08
C ALA A 614 -2.32 -29.35 15.16
N PRO A 615 -1.40 -29.69 16.09
CA PRO A 615 -1.71 -30.53 17.25
C PRO A 615 -2.94 -30.05 18.04
N GLN A 616 -3.65 -30.96 18.71
CA GLN A 616 -4.74 -30.57 19.61
C GLN A 616 -4.24 -30.42 21.05
N ILE A 617 -4.61 -29.29 21.67
CA ILE A 617 -4.39 -29.00 23.08
C ILE A 617 -5.74 -29.15 23.79
N ASP A 618 -5.85 -30.08 24.73
CA ASP A 618 -7.07 -30.28 25.51
C ASP A 618 -7.20 -29.24 26.62
N GLN A 619 -6.08 -28.91 27.27
CA GLN A 619 -6.07 -27.99 28.42
C GLN A 619 -4.66 -27.45 28.70
N VAL A 620 -4.57 -26.13 28.92
CA VAL A 620 -3.44 -25.48 29.58
C VAL A 620 -3.81 -25.17 31.03
N ILE A 621 -2.94 -25.53 31.97
CA ILE A 621 -3.14 -25.42 33.42
C ILE A 621 -2.03 -24.53 34.01
N ALA A 622 -2.39 -23.60 34.90
CA ALA A 622 -1.46 -22.86 35.74
C ALA A 622 -1.92 -22.86 37.19
N GLN A 623 -1.01 -23.00 38.16
CA GLN A 623 -1.33 -22.89 39.58
C GLN A 623 -0.21 -22.20 40.41
N PRO A 624 -0.55 -21.22 41.27
CA PRO A 624 -1.82 -20.50 41.34
C PRO A 624 -1.98 -19.50 40.17
N THR A 625 -3.20 -19.32 39.65
CA THR A 625 -3.50 -18.32 38.60
C THR A 625 -3.52 -16.87 39.11
N HIS A 626 -3.36 -16.63 40.42
CA HIS A 626 -3.26 -15.27 40.97
C HIS A 626 -2.42 -15.17 42.24
N GLY A 627 -1.82 -14.01 42.50
CA GLY A 627 -1.03 -13.76 43.72
C GLY A 627 -0.56 -12.32 43.87
N VAL A 628 0.25 -12.04 44.89
CA VAL A 628 0.93 -10.74 45.06
C VAL A 628 2.38 -10.90 44.59
N ALA A 629 2.85 -9.98 43.76
CA ALA A 629 4.22 -10.03 43.25
C ALA A 629 5.25 -9.80 44.38
N PRO A 630 6.35 -10.59 44.47
CA PRO A 630 6.74 -11.67 43.57
C PRO A 630 5.98 -13.00 43.81
N GLN A 631 5.40 -13.58 42.76
CA GLN A 631 4.62 -14.83 42.80
C GLN A 631 5.22 -15.91 41.89
N THR A 632 5.45 -17.11 42.42
CA THR A 632 5.86 -18.30 41.66
C THR A 632 4.63 -19.12 41.22
N VAL A 633 4.63 -19.62 39.98
CA VAL A 633 3.51 -20.35 39.36
C VAL A 633 4.07 -21.51 38.54
N GLY A 634 3.42 -22.67 38.64
CA GLY A 634 3.71 -23.87 37.82
C GLY A 634 2.68 -24.07 36.73
N PHE A 635 3.11 -24.67 35.62
CA PHE A 635 2.37 -24.81 34.37
C PHE A 635 2.41 -26.26 33.86
N GLU A 636 1.32 -26.67 33.21
CA GLU A 636 1.15 -27.98 32.57
C GLU A 636 0.31 -27.81 31.30
N VAL A 637 0.63 -28.54 30.23
CA VAL A 637 -0.21 -28.65 29.02
C VAL A 637 -0.57 -30.12 28.79
N GLN A 638 -1.84 -30.36 28.47
CA GLN A 638 -2.39 -31.67 28.14
C GLN A 638 -2.84 -31.69 26.68
N THR A 639 -2.49 -32.76 25.96
CA THR A 639 -2.68 -32.90 24.51
C THR A 639 -3.08 -34.33 24.16
N THR A 640 -4.17 -34.49 23.41
CA THR A 640 -4.50 -35.71 22.69
C THR A 640 -3.83 -35.65 21.32
N ALA A 641 -2.85 -36.53 21.10
CA ALA A 641 -2.32 -36.73 19.76
C ALA A 641 -3.39 -37.40 18.89
N ASP A 642 -3.69 -36.78 17.75
CA ASP A 642 -4.25 -37.52 16.62
C ASP A 642 -3.24 -38.61 16.23
N PRO A 643 -3.68 -39.85 15.89
CA PRO A 643 -2.76 -40.93 15.52
C PRO A 643 -1.80 -40.60 14.36
N ASP A 644 -2.11 -39.63 13.51
CA ASP A 644 -1.27 -39.21 12.38
C ASP A 644 -0.40 -37.96 12.68
N VAL A 645 -0.40 -37.41 13.92
CA VAL A 645 0.36 -36.20 14.32
C VAL A 645 1.36 -36.47 15.45
N THR A 646 2.66 -36.58 15.14
CA THR A 646 3.74 -36.63 16.14
C THR A 646 4.10 -35.24 16.68
N ILE A 647 4.14 -35.09 18.00
CA ILE A 647 4.68 -33.89 18.67
C ILE A 647 6.22 -34.01 18.80
N ASP A 648 6.95 -33.03 18.30
CA ASP A 648 8.41 -32.88 18.44
C ASP A 648 8.77 -32.16 19.75
N SER A 649 8.22 -30.96 19.98
CA SER A 649 8.66 -30.09 21.07
C SER A 649 7.59 -29.15 21.61
N TYR A 650 7.88 -28.60 22.80
CA TYR A 650 7.07 -27.62 23.51
C TYR A 650 7.87 -26.33 23.69
N ARG A 651 7.24 -25.16 23.54
CA ARG A 651 7.86 -23.86 23.83
C ARG A 651 6.92 -22.98 24.62
N TRP A 652 7.29 -22.63 25.84
CA TRP A 652 6.55 -21.68 26.68
C TRP A 652 7.12 -20.27 26.57
N ALA A 653 6.24 -19.28 26.50
CA ALA A 653 6.53 -17.89 26.76
C ALA A 653 5.60 -17.42 27.89
N PHE A 654 6.11 -17.28 29.10
CA PHE A 654 5.27 -17.08 30.30
C PHE A 654 4.71 -15.64 30.44
N GLY A 655 4.76 -14.80 29.41
CA GLY A 655 4.35 -13.39 29.44
C GLY A 655 5.26 -12.44 30.24
N ASN A 656 6.19 -12.95 31.05
CA ASN A 656 7.11 -12.14 31.88
C ASN A 656 8.55 -12.04 31.34
N GLY A 657 8.77 -12.41 30.08
CA GLY A 657 10.10 -12.44 29.44
C GLY A 657 10.95 -13.68 29.75
N SER A 658 10.49 -14.61 30.60
CA SER A 658 11.08 -15.95 30.72
C SER A 658 10.36 -16.97 29.83
N THR A 659 11.11 -18.01 29.44
CA THR A 659 10.66 -19.09 28.56
C THR A 659 10.88 -20.45 29.22
N GLY A 660 10.19 -21.47 28.71
CA GLY A 660 10.27 -22.87 29.14
C GLY A 660 10.13 -23.82 27.95
N SER A 661 10.33 -25.13 28.17
CA SER A 661 10.32 -26.12 27.08
C SER A 661 9.89 -27.55 27.46
N GLY A 662 9.40 -27.76 28.68
CA GLY A 662 8.71 -29.02 29.04
C GLY A 662 7.21 -28.96 28.72
N SER A 663 6.53 -30.11 28.70
CA SER A 663 5.06 -30.15 28.83
C SER A 663 4.57 -29.76 30.23
N THR A 664 5.49 -29.74 31.21
CA THR A 664 5.33 -29.09 32.53
C THR A 664 6.53 -28.21 32.83
N ASP A 665 6.31 -27.02 33.39
CA ASP A 665 7.37 -26.03 33.63
C ASP A 665 6.98 -25.01 34.74
N THR A 666 7.85 -24.08 35.14
CA THR A 666 7.56 -23.09 36.21
C THR A 666 8.24 -21.74 36.01
N THR A 667 7.59 -20.64 36.43
CA THR A 667 8.23 -19.30 36.45
C THR A 667 7.89 -18.50 37.72
N THR A 668 8.59 -17.38 37.93
CA THR A 668 8.33 -16.43 39.02
C THR A 668 8.14 -15.02 38.49
N TYR A 669 6.89 -14.56 38.56
CA TYR A 669 6.43 -13.23 38.24
C TYR A 669 6.85 -12.25 39.33
N ARG A 670 7.95 -11.53 39.10
CA ARG A 670 8.55 -10.63 40.09
C ARG A 670 7.85 -9.28 40.20
N ASN A 671 7.25 -8.83 39.11
CA ASN A 671 6.48 -7.60 39.03
C ASN A 671 4.98 -7.93 39.03
N ALA A 672 4.16 -6.90 39.18
CA ALA A 672 2.72 -7.01 38.98
C ALA A 672 2.37 -6.97 37.48
N GLY A 673 1.32 -7.67 37.11
CA GLY A 673 0.84 -7.78 35.74
C GLY A 673 -0.20 -8.89 35.61
N GLU A 674 -1.08 -8.71 34.62
CA GLU A 674 -1.87 -9.77 34.01
C GLU A 674 -0.97 -10.43 32.95
N TYR A 675 -0.55 -11.67 33.21
CA TYR A 675 0.43 -12.37 32.39
C TYR A 675 -0.21 -13.55 31.67
N THR A 676 -0.32 -13.45 30.35
CA THR A 676 -0.69 -14.58 29.49
C THR A 676 0.53 -15.47 29.28
N ALA A 677 0.54 -16.64 29.90
CA ALA A 677 1.51 -17.69 29.60
C ALA A 677 1.02 -18.47 28.38
N VAL A 678 1.73 -18.36 27.26
CA VAL A 678 1.44 -19.08 26.02
C VAL A 678 2.31 -20.32 25.96
N VAL A 679 1.71 -21.46 25.58
CA VAL A 679 2.44 -22.64 25.14
C VAL A 679 2.26 -22.84 23.65
N GLU A 680 3.35 -23.17 22.98
CA GLU A 680 3.36 -23.69 21.62
C GLU A 680 3.66 -25.18 21.67
N VAL A 681 2.85 -25.99 20.99
CA VAL A 681 3.08 -27.43 20.79
C VAL A 681 3.42 -27.63 19.31
N ILE A 682 4.61 -28.13 19.04
CA ILE A 682 5.21 -28.18 17.71
C ILE A 682 5.24 -29.64 17.24
N ALA A 683 4.71 -29.91 16.05
CA ALA A 683 4.75 -31.24 15.43
C ALA A 683 6.06 -31.49 14.66
N GLU A 684 6.40 -32.76 14.40
CA GLU A 684 7.51 -33.15 13.51
C GLU A 684 7.32 -32.60 12.06
N SER A 685 6.08 -32.29 11.67
CA SER A 685 5.72 -31.64 10.41
C SER A 685 6.01 -30.13 10.37
N GLY A 686 6.35 -29.52 11.51
CA GLY A 686 6.50 -28.08 11.68
C GLY A 686 5.18 -27.32 11.92
N SER A 687 4.02 -27.97 11.97
CA SER A 687 2.77 -27.29 12.36
C SER A 687 2.76 -27.01 13.88
N VAL A 688 2.16 -25.88 14.27
CA VAL A 688 2.26 -25.34 15.63
C VAL A 688 0.87 -25.02 16.18
N ALA A 689 0.50 -25.72 17.25
CA ALA A 689 -0.67 -25.39 18.05
C ALA A 689 -0.31 -24.36 19.13
N ARG A 690 -1.26 -23.49 19.47
CA ARG A 690 -1.10 -22.51 20.55
C ARG A 690 -2.32 -22.50 21.44
N ASP A 691 -2.09 -22.52 22.74
CA ASP A 691 -3.09 -22.18 23.76
C ASP A 691 -2.41 -21.40 24.90
N SER A 692 -3.18 -20.80 25.79
CA SER A 692 -2.65 -19.91 26.80
C SER A 692 -3.47 -19.88 28.09
N VAL A 693 -2.79 -19.62 29.19
CA VAL A 693 -3.41 -19.49 30.52
C VAL A 693 -2.98 -18.18 31.18
N LEU A 694 -3.95 -17.52 31.81
CA LEU A 694 -3.82 -16.18 32.36
C LEU A 694 -3.42 -16.21 33.84
N VAL A 695 -2.44 -15.41 34.22
CA VAL A 695 -1.85 -15.39 35.57
C VAL A 695 -1.75 -13.97 36.10
N ASN A 696 -2.55 -13.64 37.12
CA ASN A 696 -2.73 -12.27 37.60
C ASN A 696 -1.98 -12.00 38.90
N THR A 697 -0.92 -11.19 38.78
CA THR A 697 -0.12 -10.78 39.93
C THR A 697 -0.36 -9.31 40.27
N PHE A 698 -0.61 -9.05 41.55
CA PHE A 698 -0.95 -7.72 42.04
C PHE A 698 0.26 -7.01 42.65
N GLY A 699 0.26 -5.68 42.55
CA GLY A 699 1.28 -4.78 43.10
C GLY A 699 0.78 -3.34 43.18
N ARG A 700 1.65 -2.42 43.60
CA ARG A 700 1.25 -1.10 44.10
C ARG A 700 1.18 0.00 43.02
N GLY A 701 0.13 -0.05 42.19
CA GLY A 701 -0.42 1.11 41.46
C GLY A 701 0.36 1.59 40.22
N ASN A 702 -0.35 1.74 39.09
CA ASN A 702 0.21 2.12 37.79
C ASN A 702 -0.01 3.63 37.48
N PRO A 703 0.97 4.38 36.94
CA PRO A 703 0.78 5.77 36.52
C PRO A 703 0.14 5.88 35.12
N GLY A 704 -0.45 7.03 34.81
CA GLY A 704 -1.06 7.32 33.49
C GLY A 704 -0.20 8.18 32.56
N GLU A 705 -0.85 8.80 31.58
CA GLU A 705 -0.23 9.54 30.47
C GLU A 705 -0.03 11.05 30.76
N VAL A 706 1.03 11.65 30.19
CA VAL A 706 1.28 13.11 30.15
C VAL A 706 0.99 13.65 28.75
N LEU A 707 0.31 14.78 28.69
CA LEU A 707 -0.35 15.36 27.51
C LEU A 707 0.41 16.56 26.95
N VAL A 708 0.95 17.38 27.85
CA VAL A 708 1.75 18.57 27.53
C VAL A 708 2.93 18.56 28.50
N TYR A 709 4.12 18.85 27.99
CA TYR A 709 5.35 18.81 28.77
C TYR A 709 6.31 19.92 28.33
N ASP A 710 6.96 20.58 29.27
CA ASP A 710 8.11 21.44 29.01
C ASP A 710 9.08 21.45 30.21
N GLY A 711 10.09 20.58 30.15
CA GLY A 711 11.28 20.61 31.01
C GLY A 711 12.40 21.52 30.49
N LEU A 712 12.10 22.45 29.56
CA LEU A 712 12.94 23.59 29.17
C LEU A 712 14.38 23.28 28.69
N ALA A 713 14.60 22.03 28.25
CA ALA A 713 15.88 21.46 27.83
C ALA A 713 16.56 22.21 26.66
N ALA A 714 17.37 23.22 26.96
CA ALA A 714 18.15 23.94 25.96
C ALA A 714 19.47 23.19 25.64
N GLY A 715 19.68 22.85 24.37
CA GLY A 715 20.80 21.99 23.95
C GLY A 715 22.19 22.57 24.26
N ASN A 716 22.99 21.83 25.02
CA ASN A 716 24.43 21.98 25.34
C ASN A 716 25.09 23.32 24.95
N GLY A 717 24.68 24.41 25.60
CA GLY A 717 25.33 25.72 25.56
C GLY A 717 25.50 26.29 26.96
N SER A 718 26.72 26.73 27.31
CA SER A 718 27.06 27.19 28.66
C SER A 718 26.76 28.67 28.92
N GLU A 719 25.82 29.26 28.16
CA GLU A 719 25.44 30.67 28.26
C GLU A 719 23.91 30.81 28.28
N ALA A 720 23.39 31.81 28.99
CA ALA A 720 21.97 32.04 29.13
C ALA A 720 21.35 32.50 27.79
N ALA A 721 20.41 31.73 27.25
CA ALA A 721 19.67 32.07 26.04
C ALA A 721 18.35 32.78 26.37
N PRO A 722 17.85 33.75 25.58
CA PRO A 722 16.54 34.36 25.81
C PRO A 722 15.42 33.33 25.79
N LEU A 723 14.37 33.53 26.59
CA LEU A 723 13.20 32.63 26.59
C LEU A 723 12.26 32.88 25.39
N ASP A 724 12.26 34.09 24.83
CA ASP A 724 11.49 34.42 23.63
C ASP A 724 11.98 33.61 22.42
N GLY A 725 11.08 32.88 21.76
CA GLY A 725 11.41 32.00 20.64
C GLY A 725 11.81 30.56 21.02
N VAL A 726 11.92 30.21 22.31
CA VAL A 726 12.30 28.84 22.74
C VAL A 726 11.16 27.85 22.47
N ALA A 727 11.49 26.74 21.77
CA ALA A 727 10.55 25.70 21.37
C ALA A 727 10.97 24.31 21.90
N THR A 728 10.91 24.13 23.22
CA THR A 728 11.19 22.87 23.94
C THR A 728 9.92 22.05 24.19
N GLY A 729 10.04 20.78 24.55
CA GLY A 729 8.90 19.97 25.00
C GLY A 729 7.81 19.68 23.95
N ALA A 730 6.64 19.22 24.40
CA ALA A 730 5.56 18.70 23.55
C ALA A 730 4.17 19.20 23.98
N GLY A 731 3.20 19.21 23.05
CA GLY A 731 1.83 19.68 23.28
C GLY A 731 1.61 21.18 23.07
N TRP A 732 2.53 21.85 22.38
CA TRP A 732 2.56 23.30 22.20
C TRP A 732 2.33 23.71 20.74
N ARG A 733 1.54 24.77 20.52
CA ARG A 733 1.25 25.32 19.18
C ARG A 733 2.25 26.39 18.71
N GLY A 734 3.45 26.39 19.28
CA GLY A 734 4.52 27.34 18.99
C GLY A 734 5.54 27.49 20.13
N PRO A 735 6.54 28.38 19.96
CA PRO A 735 7.52 28.71 20.98
C PRO A 735 6.92 29.53 22.14
N TRP A 736 7.69 29.67 23.21
CA TRP A 736 7.51 30.73 24.21
C TRP A 736 7.57 32.12 23.57
N ALA A 737 6.74 33.02 24.06
CA ALA A 737 6.74 34.44 23.72
C ALA A 737 6.77 35.30 25.00
N VAL A 738 7.79 36.14 25.14
CA VAL A 738 7.93 37.09 26.25
C VAL A 738 7.22 38.38 25.90
N GLN A 739 6.52 39.00 26.86
CA GLN A 739 5.81 40.24 26.64
C GLN A 739 6.74 41.33 26.06
N ASN A 740 6.25 42.00 25.01
CA ASN A 740 6.98 42.97 24.18
C ASN A 740 8.15 42.40 23.35
N GLY A 741 8.32 41.07 23.27
CA GLY A 741 9.45 40.43 22.58
C GLY A 741 10.78 40.68 23.31
N ASN A 742 10.76 40.67 24.64
CA ASN A 742 11.94 40.99 25.44
C ASN A 742 12.95 39.85 25.44
N THR A 743 14.13 40.11 24.87
CA THR A 743 15.27 39.18 24.79
C THR A 743 16.45 39.59 25.68
N ASP A 744 16.24 40.50 26.63
CA ASP A 744 17.31 41.03 27.47
C ASP A 744 17.81 39.99 28.50
N ILE A 745 19.13 39.90 28.66
CA ILE A 745 19.79 39.02 29.63
C ILE A 745 20.67 39.86 30.57
N PRO A 746 20.58 39.70 31.91
CA PRO A 746 19.59 38.91 32.62
C PRO A 746 18.19 39.54 32.53
N GLY A 747 17.16 38.70 32.43
CA GLY A 747 15.79 39.13 32.21
C GLY A 747 14.89 37.89 32.13
N PHE A 748 14.40 37.54 30.94
CA PHE A 748 13.74 36.26 30.67
C PHE A 748 14.67 35.36 29.86
N ASN A 749 15.28 34.37 30.51
CA ASN A 749 16.28 33.50 29.91
C ASN A 749 16.20 32.06 30.42
N VAL A 750 16.61 31.09 29.62
CA VAL A 750 16.92 29.74 30.12
C VAL A 750 18.27 29.78 30.85
N SER A 751 18.43 28.99 31.92
CA SER A 751 19.63 28.95 32.78
C SER A 751 20.04 27.53 33.09
N SER A 752 21.33 27.23 32.94
CA SER A 752 22.00 26.00 33.41
C SER A 752 22.71 26.18 34.76
N GLY A 753 22.66 27.37 35.35
CA GLY A 753 23.28 27.68 36.64
C GLY A 753 22.28 27.59 37.80
N GLY A 754 22.54 26.71 38.78
CA GLY A 754 21.71 26.56 39.98
C GLY A 754 20.46 25.72 39.75
N SER A 755 20.64 24.42 39.47
CA SER A 755 19.56 23.47 39.16
C SER A 755 18.40 23.55 40.15
N MET A 756 17.18 23.54 39.63
CA MET A 756 15.99 23.21 40.41
C MET A 756 15.88 21.69 40.46
N SER A 757 15.54 21.13 41.64
CA SER A 757 15.33 19.70 41.84
C SER A 757 14.44 19.49 43.06
N TYR A 758 13.61 18.44 43.04
CA TYR A 758 12.73 18.08 44.16
C TYR A 758 12.63 16.56 44.26
N GLY A 759 13.07 15.98 45.39
CA GLY A 759 13.17 14.53 45.54
C GLY A 759 13.96 13.86 44.42
N ASP A 760 13.45 12.75 43.90
CA ASP A 760 13.98 12.01 42.74
C ASP A 760 13.39 12.49 41.39
N LEU A 761 12.84 13.72 41.32
CA LEU A 761 12.34 14.31 40.08
C LEU A 761 13.52 14.68 39.17
N GLU A 762 13.79 13.86 38.16
CA GLU A 762 14.68 14.22 37.05
C GLU A 762 14.22 15.54 36.40
N THR A 763 15.14 16.49 36.27
CA THR A 763 14.98 17.73 35.48
C THR A 763 16.00 17.75 34.35
N SER A 764 15.82 18.62 33.34
CA SER A 764 16.75 18.71 32.20
C SER A 764 18.14 19.28 32.55
N GLY A 765 18.33 19.77 33.77
CA GLY A 765 19.48 20.58 34.17
C GLY A 765 19.41 22.04 33.70
N THR A 766 18.36 22.43 32.96
CA THR A 766 18.10 23.79 32.50
C THR A 766 16.68 24.24 32.81
N HIS A 767 16.54 25.37 33.51
CA HIS A 767 15.26 25.93 33.93
C HIS A 767 15.08 27.35 33.37
N ALA A 768 13.83 27.81 33.27
CA ALA A 768 13.56 29.20 32.93
C ALA A 768 13.80 30.09 34.15
N VAL A 769 14.51 31.21 33.96
CA VAL A 769 14.74 32.25 34.96
C VAL A 769 14.20 33.56 34.41
N GLY A 770 13.48 34.30 35.25
CA GLY A 770 12.69 35.43 34.80
C GLY A 770 12.68 36.61 35.77
N GLY A 771 12.00 37.67 35.31
CA GLY A 771 11.67 38.85 36.11
C GLY A 771 12.22 40.12 35.46
N LYS A 772 11.31 41.04 35.11
CA LYS A 772 11.65 42.36 34.56
C LYS A 772 10.37 43.18 34.45
N GLU A 773 10.27 44.27 35.20
CA GLU A 773 9.13 45.21 35.15
C GLU A 773 7.74 44.55 35.24
N TYR A 774 7.63 43.40 35.93
CA TYR A 774 6.42 42.57 36.02
C TYR A 774 5.88 42.02 34.68
N LEU A 775 6.70 42.00 33.63
CA LEU A 775 6.38 41.38 32.34
C LEU A 775 6.04 39.89 32.50
N THR A 776 5.30 39.34 31.54
CA THR A 776 4.82 37.94 31.53
C THR A 776 5.36 37.19 30.31
N ALA A 777 5.75 35.92 30.47
CA ALA A 777 6.03 35.01 29.35
C ALA A 777 4.83 34.08 29.12
N VAL A 778 4.51 33.74 27.86
CA VAL A 778 3.35 32.91 27.51
C VAL A 778 3.66 31.87 26.45
N ARG A 779 2.90 30.77 26.43
CA ARG A 779 2.98 29.73 25.40
C ARG A 779 1.61 29.14 25.08
N ARG A 780 1.33 28.85 23.81
CA ARG A 780 0.03 28.32 23.35
C ARG A 780 -0.02 26.81 23.47
N LEU A 781 -1.07 26.28 24.11
CA LEU A 781 -1.38 24.86 24.10
C LEU A 781 -1.88 24.45 22.70
N ASP A 782 -1.58 23.23 22.25
CA ASP A 782 -2.28 22.68 21.10
C ASP A 782 -3.68 22.18 21.49
N LYS A 783 -4.67 22.52 20.65
CA LYS A 783 -6.10 22.26 20.83
C LYS A 783 -6.77 21.86 19.51
N SER A 784 -6.07 21.21 18.59
CA SER A 784 -6.75 20.45 17.54
C SER A 784 -7.46 19.22 18.12
N SER A 785 -8.42 18.67 17.37
CA SER A 785 -9.23 17.52 17.80
C SER A 785 -8.44 16.21 17.90
N ASP A 786 -7.34 16.11 17.16
CA ASP A 786 -6.35 15.04 17.12
C ASP A 786 -5.13 15.30 18.04
N GLY A 787 -4.92 16.54 18.48
CA GLY A 787 -3.86 16.92 19.41
C GLY A 787 -4.06 16.38 20.83
N PRO A 788 -3.05 16.49 21.72
CA PRO A 788 -3.04 15.79 23.01
C PRO A 788 -4.16 16.22 23.99
N LEU A 789 -4.69 17.44 23.83
CA LEU A 789 -5.84 17.93 24.59
C LEU A 789 -7.20 17.57 23.94
N GLY A 790 -7.23 16.94 22.76
CA GLY A 790 -8.45 16.66 21.97
C GLY A 790 -9.57 15.98 22.75
N ARG A 791 -9.26 14.95 23.55
CA ARG A 791 -10.25 14.26 24.42
C ARG A 791 -10.79 15.11 25.58
N TYR A 792 -10.10 16.21 25.92
CA TYR A 792 -10.52 17.21 26.92
C TYR A 792 -11.24 18.40 26.30
N LEU A 793 -11.39 18.46 24.97
CA LEU A 793 -12.17 19.48 24.28
C LEU A 793 -13.67 19.15 24.33
N ASP A 794 -14.49 20.18 24.46
CA ASP A 794 -15.92 20.10 24.22
C ASP A 794 -16.26 20.27 22.71
N PRO A 795 -17.55 20.16 22.31
CA PRO A 795 -17.97 20.40 20.93
C PRO A 795 -17.72 21.84 20.40
N GLY A 796 -17.19 22.76 21.22
CA GLY A 796 -16.80 24.11 20.84
C GLY A 796 -15.28 24.35 20.83
N GLY A 797 -14.44 23.32 21.00
CA GLY A 797 -12.97 23.45 21.01
C GLY A 797 -12.39 24.09 22.29
N LYS A 798 -13.16 24.12 23.37
CA LYS A 798 -12.74 24.63 24.69
C LYS A 798 -12.27 23.49 25.57
N VAL A 799 -11.18 23.68 26.32
CA VAL A 799 -10.68 22.68 27.28
C VAL A 799 -11.68 22.53 28.43
N GLY A 800 -11.66 21.38 29.10
CA GLY A 800 -12.47 21.14 30.30
C GLY A 800 -13.81 20.44 30.03
N LYS A 801 -13.87 19.55 29.05
CA LYS A 801 -15.01 18.68 28.78
C LYS A 801 -15.58 18.07 30.07
N THR A 802 -16.87 18.25 30.33
CA THR A 802 -17.57 17.70 31.51
C THR A 802 -17.34 16.19 31.66
N GLY A 803 -17.06 15.76 32.88
CA GLY A 803 -16.72 14.38 33.24
C GLY A 803 -15.23 14.04 33.14
N THR A 804 -14.37 14.97 32.70
CA THR A 804 -12.91 14.76 32.66
C THR A 804 -12.20 15.34 33.88
N THR A 805 -11.01 14.80 34.20
CA THR A 805 -10.08 15.39 35.18
C THR A 805 -8.72 15.56 34.52
N LEU A 806 -8.13 16.73 34.69
CA LEU A 806 -6.81 17.11 34.20
C LEU A 806 -5.93 17.47 35.41
N TRP A 807 -4.66 17.10 35.38
CA TRP A 807 -3.68 17.46 36.41
C TRP A 807 -2.63 18.37 35.78
N MET A 808 -2.28 19.46 36.45
CA MET A 808 -1.14 20.31 36.10
C MET A 808 -0.05 20.10 37.15
N SER A 809 1.22 20.12 36.77
CA SER A 809 2.33 20.25 37.72
C SER A 809 3.44 21.13 37.19
N ALA A 810 4.23 21.68 38.10
CA ALA A 810 5.43 22.45 37.79
C ALA A 810 6.36 22.51 39.01
N LEU A 811 7.65 22.66 38.75
CA LEU A 811 8.65 23.00 39.75
C LEU A 811 8.88 24.52 39.70
N LEU A 812 8.69 25.21 40.82
CA LEU A 812 8.69 26.67 40.90
C LEU A 812 9.74 27.13 41.91
N ARG A 813 10.36 28.30 41.71
CA ARG A 813 11.15 28.98 42.76
C ARG A 813 10.81 30.46 42.77
N ASN A 814 10.69 31.04 43.95
CA ASN A 814 10.51 32.47 44.16
C ASN A 814 11.69 33.01 44.96
N ASP A 815 12.32 34.06 44.43
CA ASP A 815 13.55 34.65 44.97
C ASP A 815 13.34 36.08 45.50
N ALA A 816 12.13 36.67 45.45
CA ALA A 816 11.84 37.97 46.10
C ALA A 816 10.35 38.37 46.31
N ASP A 817 9.47 38.24 45.31
CA ASP A 817 8.21 39.01 45.22
C ASP A 817 7.05 38.21 44.58
N LYS A 818 5.98 38.86 44.10
CA LYS A 818 4.78 38.23 43.53
C LYS A 818 5.10 37.35 42.31
N TYR A 819 5.09 36.04 42.54
CA TYR A 819 5.30 35.00 41.55
C TYR A 819 3.97 34.34 41.17
N LYS A 820 3.71 34.13 39.87
CA LYS A 820 2.53 33.40 39.36
C LYS A 820 2.85 32.49 38.19
N LEU A 821 2.21 31.32 38.17
CA LEU A 821 1.99 30.49 36.99
C LEU A 821 0.48 30.40 36.74
N CYS A 822 0.02 30.66 35.52
CA CYS A 822 -1.41 30.74 35.20
C CYS A 822 -1.79 30.04 33.89
N LEU A 823 -2.95 29.39 33.88
CA LEU A 823 -3.65 28.95 32.66
C LEU A 823 -4.65 30.05 32.27
N SER A 824 -4.54 30.59 31.06
CA SER A 824 -5.33 31.74 30.61
C SER A 824 -6.02 31.52 29.27
N SER A 825 -7.20 32.13 29.11
CA SER A 825 -7.93 32.27 27.85
C SER A 825 -7.18 33.17 26.85
N SER A 826 -6.48 34.20 27.34
CA SER A 826 -5.82 35.24 26.54
C SER A 826 -4.36 34.91 26.21
N PHE A 827 -3.95 35.17 24.97
CA PHE A 827 -2.53 35.14 24.53
C PHE A 827 -1.80 36.49 24.76
N ARG A 828 -2.45 37.49 25.34
CA ARG A 828 -1.83 38.76 25.79
C ARG A 828 -2.21 39.11 27.24
N PRO A 829 -2.04 38.20 28.22
CA PRO A 829 -2.34 38.52 29.60
C PRO A 829 -1.29 39.51 30.11
N ARG A 830 -1.71 40.74 30.37
CA ARG A 830 -1.00 41.57 31.35
C ARG A 830 -1.29 40.94 32.72
N ASP A 831 -0.24 40.77 33.53
CA ASP A 831 -0.33 40.44 34.96
C ASP A 831 -0.95 39.08 35.36
N CYS A 832 -1.09 38.14 34.41
CA CYS A 832 -2.02 37.00 34.53
C CYS A 832 -3.46 37.46 34.88
N GLY A 833 -3.89 38.63 34.40
CA GLY A 833 -5.21 39.21 34.74
C GLY A 833 -6.40 38.37 34.27
N ASP A 834 -6.26 37.70 33.13
CA ASP A 834 -7.24 36.77 32.56
C ASP A 834 -6.95 35.30 32.99
N GLU A 835 -6.46 35.08 34.23
CA GLU A 835 -6.13 33.75 34.76
C GLU A 835 -7.39 32.94 35.09
N GLN A 836 -7.58 31.79 34.43
CA GLN A 836 -8.66 30.84 34.70
C GLN A 836 -8.32 29.98 35.91
N VAL A 837 -7.11 29.42 35.91
CA VAL A 837 -6.45 28.78 37.06
C VAL A 837 -5.12 29.50 37.25
N GLY A 838 -4.81 29.90 38.48
CA GLY A 838 -3.51 30.43 38.87
C GLY A 838 -2.96 29.70 40.09
N VAL A 839 -1.65 29.48 40.13
CA VAL A 839 -0.91 28.97 41.29
C VAL A 839 0.32 29.84 41.51
N GLY A 840 0.60 30.20 42.76
CA GLY A 840 1.77 31.01 43.08
C GLY A 840 1.70 31.75 44.41
N TYR A 841 2.51 32.80 44.51
CA TYR A 841 2.60 33.69 45.65
C TYR A 841 2.03 35.07 45.27
N TYR A 842 0.87 35.40 45.83
CA TYR A 842 0.11 36.61 45.47
C TYR A 842 0.46 37.84 46.33
N GLY A 843 1.37 37.69 47.30
CA GLY A 843 1.83 38.77 48.18
C GLY A 843 0.70 39.37 49.03
N SER A 844 0.75 40.69 49.23
CA SER A 844 -0.25 41.44 50.02
C SER A 844 -1.71 41.32 49.54
N ASP A 845 -1.92 40.84 48.31
CA ASP A 845 -3.24 40.83 47.67
C ASP A 845 -4.07 39.62 48.13
N ALA A 846 -3.43 38.58 48.67
CA ALA A 846 -4.06 37.45 49.32
C ALA A 846 -3.19 36.93 50.49
N SER A 847 -3.64 37.25 51.70
CA SER A 847 -3.31 36.57 52.98
C SER A 847 -1.98 35.80 53.10
N GLY A 848 -0.98 36.46 53.69
CA GLY A 848 -0.27 35.83 54.82
C GLY A 848 1.09 35.17 54.59
N GLY A 849 1.59 35.04 53.35
CA GLY A 849 2.92 34.48 53.09
C GLY A 849 2.95 33.07 52.49
N GLU A 850 1.81 32.54 52.06
CA GLU A 850 1.64 31.13 51.69
C GLU A 850 1.50 30.91 50.18
N TRP A 851 1.91 29.74 49.69
CA TRP A 851 1.56 29.27 48.35
C TRP A 851 0.05 29.13 48.21
N SER A 852 -0.51 29.63 47.12
CA SER A 852 -1.95 29.82 46.97
C SER A 852 -2.47 29.44 45.58
N LEU A 853 -3.73 29.01 45.55
CA LEU A 853 -4.52 28.66 44.37
C LEU A 853 -5.54 29.76 44.08
N ARG A 854 -5.74 30.13 42.81
CA ARG A 854 -6.71 31.15 42.37
C ARG A 854 -7.55 30.67 41.20
N ALA A 855 -8.83 31.07 41.15
CA ALA A 855 -9.71 30.89 40.00
C ALA A 855 -10.32 32.22 39.52
N ASN A 856 -10.42 32.35 38.20
CA ASN A 856 -11.03 33.46 37.44
C ASN A 856 -10.91 34.86 38.09
N GLY A 857 -9.69 35.25 38.46
CA GLY A 857 -9.38 36.60 38.94
C GLY A 857 -9.86 37.03 40.34
N ASP A 858 -10.84 36.39 40.99
CA ASP A 858 -11.43 36.93 42.24
C ASP A 858 -11.38 36.00 43.47
N SER A 859 -11.20 34.69 43.32
CA SER A 859 -11.19 33.75 44.46
C SER A 859 -9.80 33.15 44.68
N VAL A 860 -9.20 33.37 45.86
CA VAL A 860 -7.90 32.81 46.27
C VAL A 860 -8.06 31.95 47.53
N VAL A 861 -7.41 30.79 47.56
CA VAL A 861 -7.31 29.90 48.74
C VAL A 861 -5.83 29.60 49.00
N THR A 862 -5.39 29.76 50.24
CA THR A 862 -4.00 29.46 50.65
C THR A 862 -3.86 28.00 51.09
N SER A 863 -2.64 27.46 50.99
CA SER A 863 -2.31 26.06 51.32
C SER A 863 -1.91 25.80 52.78
N GLY A 864 -1.66 26.84 53.59
CA GLY A 864 -0.93 26.69 54.85
C GLY A 864 0.59 26.54 54.68
N THR A 865 1.08 26.27 53.46
CA THR A 865 2.51 26.10 53.17
C THR A 865 3.16 27.45 52.88
N ALA A 866 4.00 27.91 53.81
CA ALA A 866 4.72 29.17 53.70
C ALA A 866 5.70 29.18 52.52
N MET A 867 5.72 30.28 51.77
CA MET A 867 6.70 30.54 50.71
C MET A 867 8.05 30.90 51.35
N THR A 868 9.10 30.18 50.96
CA THR A 868 10.48 30.43 51.43
C THR A 868 11.32 30.97 50.27
N GLU A 869 11.92 32.14 50.48
CA GLU A 869 12.77 32.83 49.49
C GLU A 869 13.98 31.96 49.11
N GLY A 870 14.11 31.63 47.82
CA GLY A 870 15.24 30.87 47.28
C GLY A 870 15.11 29.34 47.33
N GLU A 871 14.01 28.78 47.84
CA GLU A 871 13.79 27.31 47.88
C GLU A 871 12.82 26.86 46.76
N PRO A 872 13.14 25.82 45.97
CA PRO A 872 12.22 25.24 45.00
C PRO A 872 11.03 24.54 45.67
N VAL A 873 9.83 24.73 45.14
CA VAL A 873 8.59 24.05 45.51
C VAL A 873 8.07 23.23 44.32
N PHE A 874 7.56 22.03 44.58
CA PHE A 874 6.85 21.25 43.56
C PHE A 874 5.34 21.33 43.80
N VAL A 875 4.59 21.85 42.81
CA VAL A 875 3.14 22.00 42.92
C VAL A 875 2.40 21.11 41.94
N ILE A 876 1.27 20.56 42.38
CA ILE A 876 0.33 19.82 41.54
C ILE A 876 -1.07 20.41 41.71
N VAL A 877 -1.76 20.75 40.62
CA VAL A 877 -3.14 21.24 40.61
C VAL A 877 -4.03 20.26 39.86
N ARG A 878 -4.98 19.65 40.57
CA ARG A 878 -6.11 18.90 40.00
C ARG A 878 -7.17 19.88 39.50
N MET A 879 -7.70 19.62 38.30
CA MET A 879 -8.87 20.28 37.71
C MET A 879 -9.89 19.20 37.34
N ALA A 880 -11.02 19.13 38.02
CA ALA A 880 -12.10 18.20 37.69
C ALA A 880 -13.33 18.95 37.18
N PHE A 881 -13.64 18.75 35.90
CA PHE A 881 -14.67 19.50 35.19
C PHE A 881 -16.01 18.75 35.29
N LYS A 882 -16.97 19.33 36.02
CA LYS A 882 -18.30 18.76 36.23
C LYS A 882 -19.32 19.44 35.30
N GLU A 883 -20.60 19.26 35.59
CA GLU A 883 -21.69 20.00 34.95
C GLU A 883 -21.95 21.28 35.75
N GLY A 884 -21.78 22.45 35.14
CA GLY A 884 -21.89 23.76 35.78
C GLY A 884 -20.63 24.20 36.53
N GLU A 885 -20.05 23.33 37.36
CA GLU A 885 -18.94 23.67 38.28
C GLU A 885 -17.58 23.03 37.91
N THR A 886 -16.49 23.58 38.45
CA THR A 886 -15.13 23.01 38.36
C THR A 886 -14.53 22.85 39.76
N ASP A 887 -14.11 21.64 40.15
CA ASP A 887 -13.29 21.46 41.37
C ASP A 887 -11.82 21.72 41.04
N LEU A 888 -11.15 22.50 41.88
CA LEU A 888 -9.71 22.68 41.88
C LEU A 888 -9.12 22.17 43.21
N SER A 889 -7.97 21.52 43.13
CA SER A 889 -7.23 21.05 44.31
C SER A 889 -5.73 21.24 44.10
N LEU A 890 -5.08 22.03 44.96
CA LEU A 890 -3.64 22.27 44.97
C LEU A 890 -2.99 21.35 46.03
N PHE A 891 -1.90 20.72 45.62
CA PHE A 891 -0.96 19.99 46.47
C PHE A 891 0.40 20.70 46.39
N VAL A 892 1.06 20.89 47.53
CA VAL A 892 2.33 21.63 47.66
C VAL A 892 3.40 20.74 48.31
N ASP A 893 4.53 20.55 47.64
CA ASP A 893 5.56 19.56 47.97
C ASP A 893 5.00 18.15 48.28
N PRO A 894 4.13 17.58 47.42
CA PRO A 894 3.54 16.28 47.69
C PRO A 894 4.49 15.13 47.30
N PRO A 895 4.30 13.92 47.85
CA PRO A 895 5.13 12.75 47.54
C PRO A 895 5.07 12.34 46.07
N LEU A 896 6.24 11.97 45.53
CA LEU A 896 6.45 11.45 44.18
C LEU A 896 5.95 9.99 44.08
N GLN A 897 4.64 9.80 43.98
CA GLN A 897 3.98 8.49 43.96
C GLN A 897 2.86 8.41 42.92
N THR A 898 2.35 7.20 42.62
CA THR A 898 1.42 6.98 41.50
C THR A 898 -0.03 7.40 41.78
N ALA A 899 -0.41 7.63 43.03
CA ALA A 899 -1.75 8.05 43.47
C ALA A 899 -1.67 9.29 44.42
N PRO A 900 -2.73 10.11 44.55
CA PRO A 900 -2.73 11.26 45.45
C PRO A 900 -2.41 10.88 46.91
N PRO A 901 -1.93 11.82 47.74
CA PRO A 901 -1.77 11.60 49.17
C PRO A 901 -3.11 11.27 49.85
N ASP A 902 -3.12 10.26 50.74
CA ASP A 902 -4.31 9.90 51.53
C ASP A 902 -4.78 11.02 52.49
N GLU A 903 -3.89 11.98 52.78
CA GLU A 903 -4.15 13.14 53.64
C GLU A 903 -4.99 14.23 52.94
N GLY A 904 -5.09 14.20 51.60
CA GLY A 904 -5.84 15.16 50.79
C GLY A 904 -5.00 16.32 50.22
N PRO A 905 -5.65 17.34 49.63
CA PRO A 905 -4.99 18.53 49.09
C PRO A 905 -4.83 19.63 50.13
N ASP A 906 -3.70 20.34 50.09
CA ASP A 906 -3.38 21.46 50.99
C ASP A 906 -4.32 22.66 50.80
N ALA A 907 -4.76 22.91 49.56
CA ALA A 907 -5.82 23.87 49.26
C ALA A 907 -6.83 23.31 48.25
N GLN A 908 -8.11 23.65 48.40
CA GLN A 908 -9.15 23.25 47.46
C GLN A 908 -10.26 24.30 47.36
N MET A 909 -10.89 24.38 46.19
CA MET A 909 -12.03 25.25 45.93
C MET A 909 -12.89 24.65 44.81
N THR A 910 -14.20 24.88 44.87
CA THR A 910 -15.10 24.67 43.73
C THR A 910 -15.42 26.05 43.13
N TYR A 911 -15.45 26.13 41.81
CA TYR A 911 -15.80 27.34 41.08
C TYR A 911 -17.10 27.11 40.29
N ASP A 912 -18.07 28.02 40.47
CA ASP A 912 -19.46 27.88 39.98
C ASP A 912 -19.63 28.10 38.46
N GLU A 913 -18.53 28.17 37.71
CA GLU A 913 -18.51 28.16 36.25
C GLU A 913 -17.44 27.18 35.71
N ARG A 914 -17.48 26.92 34.40
CA ARG A 914 -16.48 26.12 33.72
C ARG A 914 -15.32 26.98 33.20
N LEU A 915 -14.11 26.61 33.58
CA LEU A 915 -12.86 27.26 33.18
C LEU A 915 -12.47 26.92 31.73
N ASP A 916 -12.11 27.93 30.93
CA ASP A 916 -11.70 27.78 29.52
C ASP A 916 -10.38 28.52 29.23
N PHE A 917 -9.29 27.75 29.13
CA PHE A 917 -7.95 28.26 28.85
C PHE A 917 -7.41 27.74 27.51
N SER A 918 -6.41 28.46 26.99
CA SER A 918 -5.72 28.13 25.73
C SER A 918 -4.19 28.34 25.79
N ASN A 919 -3.68 28.91 26.89
CA ASN A 919 -2.31 29.36 27.01
C ASN A 919 -1.79 29.09 28.43
N LEU A 920 -0.50 28.72 28.54
CA LEU A 920 0.26 28.90 29.77
C LEU A 920 0.79 30.33 29.83
N GLY A 921 0.81 30.93 31.02
CA GLY A 921 1.43 32.21 31.31
C GLY A 921 2.24 32.16 32.60
N TRP A 922 3.36 32.88 32.63
CA TRP A 922 4.31 32.88 33.74
C TRP A 922 4.79 34.30 34.05
N LYS A 923 4.63 34.71 35.31
CA LYS A 923 4.99 36.03 35.82
C LYS A 923 5.87 35.89 37.08
N PRO A 924 7.20 35.92 36.95
CA PRO A 924 8.13 35.63 38.04
C PRO A 924 8.55 36.81 38.93
N GLY A 925 8.51 38.07 38.45
CA GLY A 925 8.92 39.21 39.29
C GLY A 925 9.18 40.53 38.55
N ALA A 926 9.67 41.51 39.31
CA ALA A 926 10.03 42.87 38.88
C ALA A 926 11.49 43.02 38.46
N GLN A 927 12.42 42.31 39.10
CA GLN A 927 13.87 42.33 38.79
C GLN A 927 14.35 41.00 38.17
N PRO A 928 15.46 41.01 37.42
CA PRO A 928 16.01 39.79 36.85
C PRO A 928 16.37 38.73 37.89
N ARG A 929 15.88 37.51 37.67
CA ARG A 929 16.07 36.32 38.49
C ARG A 929 15.30 36.29 39.83
N GLU A 930 14.21 37.05 39.93
CA GLU A 930 13.28 36.97 41.08
C GLU A 930 12.37 35.73 41.08
N GLY A 931 12.37 34.93 40.00
CA GLY A 931 11.72 33.63 40.00
C GLY A 931 12.17 32.71 38.88
N ALA A 932 11.95 31.41 39.09
CA ALA A 932 12.31 30.34 38.17
C ALA A 932 11.19 29.30 38.00
N LEU A 933 11.17 28.63 36.84
CA LEU A 933 10.18 27.62 36.43
C LEU A 933 10.88 26.46 35.72
N ASP A 934 10.51 25.23 36.09
CA ASP A 934 10.97 23.98 35.47
C ASP A 934 9.84 22.92 35.48
N GLU A 935 10.03 21.81 34.76
CA GLU A 935 9.17 20.61 34.78
C GLU A 935 7.66 20.87 34.65
N PHE A 936 7.24 21.73 33.72
CA PHE A 936 5.82 21.97 33.48
C PHE A 936 5.14 20.77 32.81
N ARG A 937 4.00 20.31 33.34
CA ARG A 937 3.22 19.19 32.80
C ARG A 937 1.71 19.46 32.84
N LEU A 938 0.99 18.95 31.84
CA LEU A 938 -0.45 18.64 31.93
C LEU A 938 -0.64 17.13 31.71
N ALA A 939 -1.42 16.47 32.55
CA ALA A 939 -1.43 15.02 32.69
C ALA A 939 -2.82 14.42 33.02
N GLN A 940 -3.02 13.13 32.76
CA GLN A 940 -4.28 12.43 33.02
C GLN A 940 -4.49 12.01 34.48
N THR A 941 -3.41 11.75 35.21
CA THR A 941 -3.44 11.16 36.55
C THR A 941 -2.47 11.89 37.47
N TYR A 942 -2.69 11.76 38.78
CA TYR A 942 -1.73 12.23 39.78
C TYR A 942 -0.34 11.64 39.52
N GLY A 943 -0.23 10.32 39.32
CA GLY A 943 1.06 9.68 39.06
C GLY A 943 1.80 10.23 37.83
N ALA A 944 1.07 10.59 36.78
CA ALA A 944 1.66 11.20 35.58
C ALA A 944 2.14 12.65 35.78
N ALA A 945 1.51 13.39 36.70
CA ALA A 945 2.00 14.70 37.13
C ALA A 945 3.19 14.56 38.09
N ALA A 946 3.03 13.73 39.13
CA ALA A 946 3.93 13.57 40.27
C ALA A 946 5.17 12.68 40.01
N THR A 947 5.17 11.87 38.96
CA THR A 947 6.29 10.95 38.64
C THR A 947 6.63 11.00 37.16
N LYS A 948 7.79 10.48 36.78
CA LYS A 948 8.28 10.49 35.39
C LYS A 948 7.38 9.62 34.48
N PRO A 949 6.73 10.18 33.44
CA PRO A 949 6.12 9.36 32.41
C PRO A 949 7.21 8.72 31.53
N ALA A 950 6.97 7.50 31.05
CA ALA A 950 7.85 6.85 30.07
C ALA A 950 7.57 7.37 28.65
N VAL A 951 7.92 8.63 28.39
CA VAL A 951 7.93 9.20 27.03
C VAL A 951 9.36 9.31 26.55
N LEU A 952 9.70 8.48 25.57
CA LEU A 952 10.99 8.46 24.89
C LEU A 952 10.73 8.45 23.36
N PRO A 953 11.63 9.03 22.54
CA PRO A 953 11.60 8.82 21.10
C PRO A 953 11.87 7.33 20.78
N VAL A 954 11.93 6.95 19.50
CA VAL A 954 12.28 5.56 19.09
C VAL A 954 13.70 5.21 19.59
N GLU A 955 13.79 4.67 20.81
CA GLU A 955 15.03 4.18 21.40
C GLU A 955 15.29 2.77 20.90
N LEU A 956 16.40 2.57 20.19
CA LEU A 956 16.81 1.27 19.72
C LEU A 956 17.60 0.55 20.82
N ALA A 957 16.98 -0.45 21.45
CA ALA A 957 17.55 -1.21 22.55
C ALA A 957 18.70 -2.13 22.12
N ALA A 958 18.62 -2.66 20.90
CA ALA A 958 19.66 -3.44 20.24
C ALA A 958 19.47 -3.40 18.72
N PHE A 959 20.56 -3.42 17.97
CA PHE A 959 20.62 -3.70 16.54
C PHE A 959 21.83 -4.60 16.30
N GLU A 960 21.63 -5.71 15.60
CA GLU A 960 22.65 -6.71 15.30
C GLU A 960 22.51 -7.18 13.86
N ALA A 961 23.62 -7.68 13.30
CA ALA A 961 23.65 -8.40 12.03
C ALA A 961 24.52 -9.65 12.19
N GLN A 962 24.03 -10.79 11.72
CA GLN A 962 24.68 -12.09 11.86
C GLN A 962 24.75 -12.80 10.49
N TRP A 963 25.87 -13.43 10.18
CA TRP A 963 26.08 -14.13 8.91
C TRP A 963 25.62 -15.59 8.99
N ASN A 964 24.68 -15.99 8.14
CA ASN A 964 24.10 -17.34 8.14
C ASN A 964 24.50 -18.16 6.90
N GLY A 965 25.78 -18.11 6.52
CA GLY A 965 26.36 -19.02 5.51
C GLY A 965 26.04 -18.70 4.05
N GLY A 966 25.34 -17.60 3.78
CA GLY A 966 24.97 -17.13 2.43
C GLY A 966 24.16 -15.84 2.46
N GLU A 967 23.42 -15.62 3.55
CA GLU A 967 22.60 -14.45 3.85
C GLU A 967 23.12 -13.69 5.09
N ALA A 968 22.72 -12.43 5.24
CA ALA A 968 22.89 -11.66 6.47
C ALA A 968 21.54 -11.44 7.18
N VAL A 969 21.40 -12.00 8.37
CA VAL A 969 20.21 -11.85 9.22
C VAL A 969 20.42 -10.68 10.16
N LEU A 970 19.63 -9.62 9.97
CA LEU A 970 19.58 -8.46 10.83
C LEU A 970 18.44 -8.62 11.83
N SER A 971 18.69 -8.26 13.09
CA SER A 971 17.67 -8.18 14.13
C SER A 971 17.78 -6.86 14.88
N TRP A 972 16.66 -6.29 15.28
CA TRP A 972 16.67 -5.15 16.19
C TRP A 972 15.46 -5.17 17.13
N LYS A 973 15.58 -4.42 18.21
CA LYS A 973 14.48 -4.20 19.15
C LYS A 973 14.36 -2.72 19.47
N THR A 974 13.17 -2.17 19.31
CA THR A 974 12.83 -0.86 19.89
C THR A 974 12.50 -1.05 21.37
N ALA A 975 12.90 -0.11 22.23
CA ALA A 975 12.44 -0.03 23.62
C ALA A 975 11.07 0.66 23.68
N SER A 976 10.87 1.65 22.81
CA SER A 976 9.62 2.35 22.55
C SER A 976 9.61 2.85 21.11
N GLU A 977 8.45 3.26 20.61
CA GLU A 977 8.27 3.93 19.33
C GLU A 977 7.34 5.13 19.48
N THR A 978 7.57 6.20 18.71
CA THR A 978 6.69 7.37 18.64
C THR A 978 6.64 7.84 17.19
N ASN A 979 5.43 8.02 16.66
CA ASN A 979 5.16 8.46 15.28
C ASN A 979 5.76 7.60 14.14
N ASN A 980 6.29 6.42 14.44
CA ASN A 980 7.07 5.60 13.49
C ASN A 980 6.20 5.07 12.33
N ARG A 981 6.66 5.27 11.10
CA ARG A 981 6.15 4.60 9.88
C ARG A 981 6.86 3.26 9.68
N GLY A 982 8.16 3.20 9.99
CA GLY A 982 8.98 1.99 9.93
C GLY A 982 10.46 2.29 9.68
N PHE A 983 11.23 1.26 9.35
CA PHE A 983 12.68 1.33 9.16
C PHE A 983 13.08 0.87 7.76
N HIS A 984 13.74 1.73 6.98
CA HIS A 984 14.50 1.27 5.82
C HIS A 984 15.79 0.63 6.30
N VAL A 985 16.07 -0.57 5.81
CA VAL A 985 17.36 -1.22 5.95
C VAL A 985 18.24 -0.73 4.82
N GLN A 986 19.36 -0.09 5.17
CA GLN A 986 20.36 0.37 4.22
C GLN A 986 21.67 -0.38 4.39
N ARG A 987 22.30 -0.74 3.28
CA ARG A 987 23.53 -1.53 3.17
C ARG A 987 24.66 -0.70 2.59
N ARG A 988 25.90 -1.04 2.97
CA ARG A 988 27.14 -0.67 2.27
C ARG A 988 28.09 -1.87 2.31
N ALA A 989 28.43 -2.42 1.16
CA ALA A 989 29.46 -3.45 1.04
C ALA A 989 30.88 -2.83 1.09
N GLU A 990 31.84 -3.57 1.64
CA GLU A 990 33.25 -3.19 1.66
C GLU A 990 34.07 -4.18 0.83
N ALA A 991 34.74 -3.67 -0.19
CA ALA A 991 35.30 -4.45 -1.29
C ALA A 991 36.77 -4.84 -1.11
N ALA A 992 37.13 -5.95 -1.76
CA ALA A 992 38.42 -6.61 -1.62
C ALA A 992 39.64 -5.70 -1.87
N GLY A 993 40.41 -5.41 -0.81
CA GLY A 993 41.73 -4.79 -0.90
C GLY A 993 41.86 -3.35 -0.39
N ALA A 994 40.83 -2.80 0.26
CA ALA A 994 40.86 -1.44 0.83
C ALA A 994 41.92 -1.22 1.94
N SER A 995 42.50 -2.29 2.50
CA SER A 995 43.44 -2.25 3.64
C SER A 995 44.92 -2.01 3.26
N GLY A 996 45.21 -1.41 2.10
CA GLY A 996 46.57 -1.13 1.61
C GLY A 996 46.90 0.36 1.56
N GLU A 997 48.03 0.79 2.13
CA GLU A 997 48.44 2.20 2.24
C GLU A 997 48.82 2.85 0.88
N ALA A 998 47.85 3.25 0.04
CA ALA A 998 48.15 3.99 -1.21
C ALA A 998 47.01 4.86 -1.82
N GLY A 999 46.45 5.82 -1.06
CA GLY A 999 45.76 7.00 -1.62
C GLY A 999 44.34 6.80 -2.20
N PRO A 1000 43.59 7.90 -2.49
CA PRO A 1000 42.19 7.84 -2.89
C PRO A 1000 42.00 7.77 -4.42
N SER A 1001 41.66 6.60 -4.96
CA SER A 1001 41.31 6.43 -6.38
C SER A 1001 40.20 5.41 -6.69
N SER A 1002 39.50 4.91 -5.67
CA SER A 1002 38.22 4.21 -5.81
C SER A 1002 37.26 4.70 -4.72
N PRO A 1003 36.03 5.11 -5.06
CA PRO A 1003 35.05 5.49 -4.04
C PRO A 1003 34.58 4.24 -3.28
N PRO A 1004 34.26 4.34 -1.97
CA PRO A 1004 33.53 3.28 -1.30
C PRO A 1004 32.13 3.14 -1.93
N HIS A 1005 31.52 1.95 -1.81
CA HIS A 1005 30.14 1.74 -2.25
C HIS A 1005 29.20 2.74 -1.56
N ALA A 1006 28.18 3.19 -2.30
CA ALA A 1006 27.14 4.05 -1.76
C ALA A 1006 26.31 3.30 -0.71
N TRP A 1007 25.54 4.06 0.08
CA TRP A 1007 24.47 3.48 0.89
C TRP A 1007 23.29 3.13 -0.02
N GLU A 1008 23.03 1.83 -0.14
CA GLU A 1008 21.93 1.24 -0.89
C GLU A 1008 20.76 0.93 0.05
N GLN A 1009 19.51 0.98 -0.43
CA GLN A 1009 18.33 0.56 0.32
C GLN A 1009 17.97 -0.86 -0.09
N VAL A 1010 18.13 -1.83 0.83
CA VAL A 1010 17.88 -3.26 0.55
C VAL A 1010 16.47 -3.71 0.95
N GLY A 1011 15.73 -2.90 1.71
CA GLY A 1011 14.30 -3.10 1.94
C GLY A 1011 13.76 -2.27 3.10
N PHE A 1012 12.52 -2.56 3.51
CA PHE A 1012 11.82 -1.83 4.56
C PHE A 1012 11.13 -2.77 5.56
N ARG A 1013 10.89 -2.28 6.77
CA ARG A 1013 10.03 -2.91 7.77
C ARG A 1013 9.10 -1.87 8.38
N LYS A 1014 7.82 -1.91 8.00
CA LYS A 1014 6.73 -1.11 8.55
C LYS A 1014 6.68 -1.28 10.08
N SER A 1015 6.42 -0.20 10.81
CA SER A 1015 6.28 -0.27 12.27
C SER A 1015 5.14 -1.23 12.63
N LYS A 1016 5.38 -2.10 13.62
CA LYS A 1016 4.35 -2.98 14.19
C LYS A 1016 3.51 -2.26 15.26
N ALA A 1017 3.87 -1.03 15.64
CA ALA A 1017 3.12 -0.24 16.60
C ALA A 1017 1.82 0.29 15.97
N ALA A 1018 0.70 0.10 16.67
CA ALA A 1018 -0.59 0.64 16.23
C ALA A 1018 -0.50 2.18 16.13
N GLY A 1019 -0.74 2.72 14.93
CA GLY A 1019 -0.56 4.16 14.66
C GLY A 1019 0.89 4.66 14.70
N GLY A 1020 1.89 3.79 14.84
CA GLY A 1020 3.31 4.15 14.90
C GLY A 1020 3.87 4.50 16.29
N THR A 1021 3.06 4.37 17.34
CA THR A 1021 3.46 4.72 18.72
C THR A 1021 3.26 3.53 19.66
N SER A 1022 4.29 3.22 20.46
CA SER A 1022 4.32 2.09 21.39
C SER A 1022 5.22 2.42 22.58
N THR A 1023 4.76 2.19 23.80
CA THR A 1023 5.63 2.14 25.00
C THR A 1023 6.14 0.72 25.28
N GLU A 1024 5.64 -0.28 24.54
CA GLU A 1024 6.12 -1.65 24.55
C GLU A 1024 7.30 -1.83 23.60
N ALA A 1025 8.22 -2.74 23.97
CA ALA A 1025 9.49 -2.93 23.29
C ALA A 1025 9.37 -3.97 22.15
N ILE A 1026 9.36 -3.52 20.89
CA ILE A 1026 8.98 -4.34 19.73
C ILE A 1026 10.21 -4.96 19.03
N PRO A 1027 10.22 -6.28 18.77
CA PRO A 1027 11.27 -6.95 18.00
C PRO A 1027 11.00 -6.94 16.48
N TYR A 1028 12.07 -6.78 15.71
CA TYR A 1028 12.10 -6.76 14.24
C TYR A 1028 13.22 -7.64 13.68
N GLN A 1029 13.03 -8.11 12.45
CA GLN A 1029 13.99 -8.92 11.72
C GLN A 1029 13.95 -8.59 10.23
N PHE A 1030 15.11 -8.62 9.59
CA PHE A 1030 15.29 -8.47 8.15
C PHE A 1030 16.38 -9.42 7.68
N THR A 1031 16.16 -10.13 6.58
CA THR A 1031 17.17 -10.99 5.96
C THR A 1031 17.59 -10.38 4.63
N ASP A 1032 18.89 -10.17 4.45
CA ASP A 1032 19.50 -9.80 3.18
C ASP A 1032 20.08 -11.06 2.52
N GLU A 1033 19.54 -11.41 1.35
CA GLU A 1033 19.95 -12.57 0.55
C GLU A 1033 20.77 -12.16 -0.69
N ASP A 1034 20.69 -10.90 -1.12
CA ASP A 1034 21.27 -10.42 -2.38
C ASP A 1034 22.70 -9.89 -2.16
N ILE A 1035 23.56 -10.76 -1.62
CA ILE A 1035 24.87 -10.38 -1.10
C ILE A 1035 25.89 -10.13 -2.23
N PRO A 1036 26.55 -8.94 -2.30
CA PRO A 1036 27.58 -8.67 -3.29
C PRO A 1036 28.75 -9.67 -3.21
N TYR A 1037 29.01 -10.35 -4.33
CA TYR A 1037 29.79 -11.59 -4.39
C TYR A 1037 31.25 -11.50 -3.91
N ASP A 1038 31.86 -10.31 -3.96
CA ASP A 1038 33.25 -10.04 -3.60
C ASP A 1038 33.43 -9.25 -2.29
N ALA A 1039 32.33 -8.98 -1.57
CA ALA A 1039 32.36 -8.27 -0.30
C ALA A 1039 33.22 -8.99 0.75
N GLU A 1040 34.03 -8.22 1.49
CA GLU A 1040 34.74 -8.71 2.68
C GLU A 1040 33.83 -8.58 3.91
N ALA A 1041 33.15 -7.44 4.03
CA ALA A 1041 32.19 -7.15 5.10
C ALA A 1041 31.00 -6.33 4.57
N LEU A 1042 29.89 -6.39 5.30
CA LEU A 1042 28.63 -5.71 5.00
C LEU A 1042 28.26 -4.82 6.18
N THR A 1043 28.19 -3.52 5.94
CA THR A 1043 27.78 -2.54 6.94
C THR A 1043 26.32 -2.14 6.71
N TYR A 1044 25.47 -2.41 7.69
CA TYR A 1044 24.04 -2.09 7.66
C TYR A 1044 23.71 -0.92 8.59
N ARG A 1045 22.66 -0.16 8.27
CA ARG A 1045 22.02 0.81 9.18
C ARG A 1045 20.51 0.79 9.02
N LEU A 1046 19.82 1.20 10.07
CA LEU A 1046 18.39 1.51 10.00
C LEU A 1046 18.21 3.01 9.75
N VAL A 1047 17.35 3.35 8.80
CA VAL A 1047 16.80 4.70 8.63
C VAL A 1047 15.31 4.63 8.98
N GLN A 1048 15.01 5.01 10.21
CA GLN A 1048 13.64 5.21 10.67
C GLN A 1048 12.99 6.34 9.87
N LYS A 1049 11.74 6.14 9.49
CA LYS A 1049 10.83 7.15 8.96
C LYS A 1049 9.70 7.33 9.94
N ASP A 1050 9.38 8.57 10.25
CA ASP A 1050 8.19 8.91 11.02
C ASP A 1050 7.07 9.37 10.09
N ARG A 1051 5.81 9.32 10.55
CA ARG A 1051 4.61 9.55 9.73
C ARG A 1051 4.40 11.01 9.32
N ASP A 1052 5.18 11.91 9.91
CA ASP A 1052 5.33 13.31 9.50
C ASP A 1052 6.40 13.53 8.40
N GLY A 1053 7.05 12.45 7.94
CA GLY A 1053 8.11 12.47 6.93
C GLY A 1053 9.52 12.73 7.48
N THR A 1054 9.67 12.95 8.80
CA THR A 1054 11.00 13.07 9.41
C THR A 1054 11.76 11.74 9.43
N GLN A 1055 13.09 11.79 9.52
CA GLN A 1055 13.95 10.63 9.29
C GLN A 1055 15.11 10.57 10.30
N THR A 1056 15.22 9.46 11.03
CA THR A 1056 16.27 9.23 12.02
C THR A 1056 17.21 8.12 11.56
N LYS A 1057 18.51 8.40 11.52
CA LYS A 1057 19.56 7.47 11.06
C LYS A 1057 20.27 6.87 12.26
N HIS A 1058 20.07 5.57 12.47
CA HIS A 1058 20.63 4.84 13.59
C HIS A 1058 22.09 4.44 13.35
N ALA A 1059 22.79 4.07 14.42
CA ALA A 1059 24.19 3.64 14.35
C ALA A 1059 24.31 2.37 13.47
N PRO A 1060 25.35 2.28 12.61
CA PRO A 1060 25.54 1.13 11.76
C PRO A 1060 26.13 -0.07 12.51
N VAL A 1061 25.83 -1.27 12.03
CA VAL A 1061 26.48 -2.54 12.42
C VAL A 1061 27.21 -3.11 11.22
N THR A 1062 28.32 -3.80 11.46
CA THR A 1062 29.11 -4.45 10.40
C THR A 1062 29.18 -5.95 10.68
N VAL A 1063 28.92 -6.75 9.65
CA VAL A 1063 29.07 -8.22 9.69
C VAL A 1063 30.10 -8.64 8.65
N GLU A 1064 31.06 -9.46 9.06
CA GLU A 1064 32.05 -10.07 8.16
C GLU A 1064 31.38 -11.15 7.30
N VAL A 1065 31.67 -11.19 6.00
CA VAL A 1065 31.16 -12.23 5.09
C VAL A 1065 31.91 -13.53 5.37
N GLY A 1066 31.25 -14.46 6.05
CA GLY A 1066 31.84 -15.74 6.46
C GLY A 1066 32.15 -16.67 5.30
N ALA A 1067 33.11 -17.59 5.52
CA ALA A 1067 33.59 -18.50 4.49
C ALA A 1067 32.47 -19.40 3.92
N PRO A 1068 32.33 -19.50 2.57
CA PRO A 1068 31.43 -20.43 1.92
C PRO A 1068 31.66 -21.88 2.35
N SER A 1069 30.59 -22.67 2.39
CA SER A 1069 30.64 -24.08 2.81
C SER A 1069 31.43 -24.99 1.86
N GLU A 1070 31.60 -24.61 0.59
CA GLU A 1070 32.32 -25.41 -0.41
C GLU A 1070 33.30 -24.64 -1.31
N PHE A 1071 34.20 -25.40 -1.96
CA PHE A 1071 35.11 -24.90 -2.98
C PHE A 1071 34.46 -25.03 -4.37
N ALA A 1072 34.12 -23.89 -4.98
CA ALA A 1072 33.37 -23.83 -6.23
C ALA A 1072 34.08 -23.00 -7.31
N LEU A 1073 33.77 -23.30 -8.57
CA LEU A 1073 34.07 -22.45 -9.73
C LEU A 1073 32.78 -22.46 -10.57
N GLU A 1074 32.15 -21.30 -10.70
CA GLU A 1074 30.86 -21.12 -11.35
C GLU A 1074 31.01 -21.04 -12.88
N ALA A 1075 29.89 -21.14 -13.60
CA ALA A 1075 29.90 -20.90 -15.04
C ALA A 1075 30.37 -19.46 -15.34
N PRO A 1076 31.04 -19.20 -16.47
CA PRO A 1076 31.37 -17.83 -16.89
C PRO A 1076 30.09 -17.03 -17.18
N TYR A 1077 30.14 -15.72 -17.01
CA TYR A 1077 29.04 -14.83 -17.38
C TYR A 1077 29.55 -13.60 -18.16
N PRO A 1078 29.03 -13.28 -19.36
CA PRO A 1078 28.12 -14.11 -20.16
C PRO A 1078 28.81 -15.39 -20.64
N HIS A 1079 28.02 -16.43 -20.93
CA HIS A 1079 28.48 -17.65 -21.57
C HIS A 1079 27.42 -18.17 -22.56
N PRO A 1080 27.70 -18.25 -23.88
CA PRO A 1080 28.99 -18.00 -24.53
C PRO A 1080 29.54 -16.56 -24.44
N VAL A 1081 30.85 -16.42 -24.64
CA VAL A 1081 31.54 -15.11 -24.63
C VAL A 1081 31.78 -14.64 -26.06
N HIS A 1082 31.31 -13.45 -26.44
CA HIS A 1082 31.50 -12.91 -27.79
C HIS A 1082 32.86 -12.21 -27.96
N SER A 1083 33.36 -12.11 -29.20
CA SER A 1083 34.70 -11.57 -29.46
C SER A 1083 34.76 -10.04 -29.36
N GLY A 1084 35.06 -9.56 -28.15
CA GLY A 1084 35.05 -8.15 -27.79
C GLY A 1084 34.51 -7.92 -26.39
N GLN A 1085 33.70 -8.86 -25.88
CA GLN A 1085 33.29 -8.92 -24.49
C GLN A 1085 34.37 -9.55 -23.59
N ALA A 1086 34.20 -9.37 -22.29
CA ALA A 1086 34.88 -10.12 -21.26
C ALA A 1086 33.85 -10.91 -20.46
N ALA A 1087 34.19 -12.14 -20.06
CA ALA A 1087 33.37 -12.90 -19.12
C ALA A 1087 33.88 -12.72 -17.70
N THR A 1088 32.97 -12.50 -16.77
CA THR A 1088 33.16 -12.67 -15.34
C THR A 1088 33.31 -14.16 -15.02
N LEU A 1089 34.30 -14.48 -14.17
CA LEU A 1089 34.56 -15.81 -13.63
C LEU A 1089 34.47 -15.74 -12.11
N ARG A 1090 33.47 -16.41 -11.54
CA ARG A 1090 33.18 -16.45 -10.11
C ARG A 1090 33.63 -17.76 -9.48
N TYR A 1091 34.22 -17.68 -8.30
CA TYR A 1091 34.67 -18.86 -7.54
C TYR A 1091 34.62 -18.63 -6.04
N ARG A 1092 34.47 -19.73 -5.28
CA ARG A 1092 34.33 -19.72 -3.81
C ARG A 1092 35.46 -20.51 -3.18
N LEU A 1093 36.07 -19.95 -2.14
CA LEU A 1093 37.12 -20.58 -1.34
C LEU A 1093 36.60 -20.81 0.08
N ALA A 1094 36.36 -22.07 0.45
CA ALA A 1094 35.91 -22.45 1.80
C ALA A 1094 36.98 -22.27 2.90
N GLU A 1095 38.25 -22.09 2.50
CA GLU A 1095 39.35 -21.72 3.40
C GLU A 1095 40.36 -20.85 2.64
N LYS A 1096 41.25 -20.17 3.37
CA LYS A 1096 42.32 -19.36 2.77
C LYS A 1096 43.24 -20.28 1.95
N ALA A 1097 43.48 -19.91 0.69
CA ALA A 1097 44.18 -20.77 -0.26
C ALA A 1097 45.05 -19.97 -1.25
N THR A 1098 46.13 -20.58 -1.70
CA THR A 1098 46.96 -20.07 -2.79
C THR A 1098 46.40 -20.57 -4.11
N VAL A 1099 45.79 -19.66 -4.89
CA VAL A 1099 45.07 -20.00 -6.12
C VAL A 1099 45.86 -19.71 -7.39
N THR A 1100 45.58 -20.54 -8.40
CA THR A 1100 46.04 -20.38 -9.78
C THR A 1100 44.85 -20.64 -10.70
N LEU A 1101 44.48 -19.63 -11.49
CA LEU A 1101 43.33 -19.64 -12.40
C LEU A 1101 43.84 -19.56 -13.84
N GLU A 1102 43.59 -20.58 -14.65
CA GLU A 1102 44.21 -20.74 -15.97
C GLU A 1102 43.24 -21.21 -17.04
N VAL A 1103 43.41 -20.71 -18.26
CA VAL A 1103 42.54 -20.98 -19.41
C VAL A 1103 43.26 -21.88 -20.40
N TYR A 1104 42.58 -22.94 -20.82
CA TYR A 1104 43.07 -23.98 -21.74
C TYR A 1104 42.20 -24.04 -22.98
N ASP A 1105 42.75 -24.47 -24.12
CA ASP A 1105 41.96 -24.82 -25.30
C ASP A 1105 41.45 -26.27 -25.24
N ALA A 1106 40.62 -26.67 -26.21
CA ALA A 1106 40.13 -28.03 -26.36
C ALA A 1106 41.21 -29.12 -26.58
N LEU A 1107 42.49 -28.74 -26.76
CA LEU A 1107 43.64 -29.65 -26.83
C LEU A 1107 44.45 -29.69 -25.52
N GLY A 1108 43.96 -29.05 -24.45
CA GLY A 1108 44.64 -28.98 -23.16
C GLY A 1108 45.87 -28.07 -23.15
N ARG A 1109 46.06 -27.20 -24.15
CA ARG A 1109 47.16 -26.23 -24.19
C ARG A 1109 46.75 -24.98 -23.41
N ARG A 1110 47.57 -24.54 -22.46
CA ARG A 1110 47.30 -23.31 -21.70
C ARG A 1110 47.43 -22.08 -22.61
N VAL A 1111 46.36 -21.30 -22.69
CA VAL A 1111 46.21 -20.11 -23.54
C VAL A 1111 46.40 -18.82 -22.75
N ARG A 1112 45.97 -18.80 -21.47
CA ARG A 1112 46.14 -17.65 -20.57
C ARG A 1112 46.26 -18.11 -19.11
N THR A 1113 46.96 -17.33 -18.29
CA THR A 1113 46.89 -17.39 -16.82
C THR A 1113 46.20 -16.10 -16.35
N LEU A 1114 45.22 -16.21 -15.46
CA LEU A 1114 44.40 -15.11 -14.93
C LEU A 1114 44.71 -14.79 -13.46
N ALA A 1115 45.11 -15.82 -12.70
CA ALA A 1115 45.72 -15.69 -11.38
C ALA A 1115 46.87 -16.70 -11.27
N ARG A 1116 47.96 -16.36 -10.56
CA ARG A 1116 49.10 -17.28 -10.36
C ARG A 1116 49.69 -17.17 -8.96
N GLY A 1117 49.46 -18.19 -8.15
CA GLY A 1117 50.01 -18.25 -6.79
C GLY A 1117 49.49 -17.12 -5.89
N GLU A 1118 48.28 -16.62 -6.14
CA GLU A 1118 47.67 -15.57 -5.32
C GLU A 1118 47.10 -16.20 -4.04
N THR A 1119 47.65 -15.87 -2.87
CA THR A 1119 47.03 -16.26 -1.60
C THR A 1119 45.79 -15.40 -1.34
N GLN A 1120 44.61 -16.00 -1.46
CA GLN A 1120 43.31 -15.34 -1.35
C GLN A 1120 42.52 -15.85 -0.13
N ALA A 1121 41.65 -14.98 0.39
CA ALA A 1121 40.84 -15.25 1.60
C ALA A 1121 39.71 -16.26 1.36
N ALA A 1122 39.14 -16.77 2.45
CA ALA A 1122 38.04 -17.74 2.44
C ALA A 1122 36.69 -17.05 2.16
N ARG A 1123 36.36 -16.77 0.89
CA ARG A 1123 35.12 -16.10 0.46
C ARG A 1123 34.83 -16.33 -1.04
N GLY A 1124 33.83 -15.64 -1.58
CA GLY A 1124 33.66 -15.44 -3.03
C GLY A 1124 34.74 -14.53 -3.62
N HIS A 1125 35.13 -14.80 -4.87
CA HIS A 1125 36.09 -14.03 -5.65
C HIS A 1125 35.66 -13.93 -7.11
N GLU A 1126 35.83 -12.76 -7.71
CA GLU A 1126 35.57 -12.52 -9.13
C GLU A 1126 36.86 -12.21 -9.91
N ARG A 1127 36.94 -12.67 -11.17
CA ARG A 1127 38.01 -12.32 -12.13
C ARG A 1127 37.44 -12.15 -13.54
N SER A 1128 37.79 -11.05 -14.21
CA SER A 1128 37.39 -10.81 -15.61
C SER A 1128 38.30 -11.51 -16.62
N PHE A 1129 37.71 -12.05 -17.69
CA PHE A 1129 38.35 -12.78 -18.77
C PHE A 1129 37.98 -12.19 -20.14
N ALA A 1130 38.80 -11.24 -20.63
CA ALA A 1130 38.61 -10.63 -21.95
C ALA A 1130 38.88 -11.62 -23.10
N ALA A 1131 37.82 -12.04 -23.82
CA ALA A 1131 37.89 -13.10 -24.83
C ALA A 1131 38.35 -12.65 -26.23
N GLY A 1132 38.33 -11.34 -26.52
CA GLY A 1132 38.53 -10.79 -27.88
C GLY A 1132 39.85 -11.13 -28.61
N ALA A 1133 40.85 -11.69 -27.91
CA ALA A 1133 42.09 -12.17 -28.54
C ALA A 1133 42.02 -13.64 -29.03
N LEU A 1134 40.89 -14.32 -28.85
CA LEU A 1134 40.73 -15.75 -29.11
C LEU A 1134 40.02 -16.04 -30.44
N SER A 1135 40.07 -17.30 -30.86
CA SER A 1135 39.26 -17.85 -31.95
C SER A 1135 37.94 -18.40 -31.39
N SER A 1136 36.89 -18.47 -32.21
CA SER A 1136 35.67 -19.18 -31.84
C SER A 1136 35.99 -20.65 -31.51
N GLY A 1137 35.44 -21.19 -30.43
CA GLY A 1137 35.71 -22.56 -30.01
C GLY A 1137 35.47 -22.82 -28.51
N VAL A 1138 35.76 -24.05 -28.09
CA VAL A 1138 35.66 -24.47 -26.68
C VAL A 1138 37.01 -24.30 -26.00
N TYR A 1139 36.97 -23.59 -24.87
CA TYR A 1139 38.05 -23.41 -23.91
C TYR A 1139 37.60 -23.98 -22.55
N PHE A 1140 38.56 -24.11 -21.62
CA PHE A 1140 38.32 -24.56 -20.25
C PHE A 1140 39.06 -23.65 -19.27
N VAL A 1141 38.33 -23.04 -18.33
CA VAL A 1141 38.91 -22.34 -17.18
C VAL A 1141 39.11 -23.37 -16.08
N ARG A 1142 40.33 -23.46 -15.53
CA ARG A 1142 40.66 -24.31 -14.40
C ARG A 1142 41.15 -23.47 -13.23
N LEU A 1143 40.48 -23.61 -12.10
CA LEU A 1143 40.90 -23.09 -10.81
C LEU A 1143 41.58 -24.21 -10.02
N THR A 1144 42.82 -23.98 -9.63
CA THR A 1144 43.56 -24.80 -8.66
C THR A 1144 43.75 -23.99 -7.39
N ALA A 1145 43.44 -24.57 -6.23
CA ALA A 1145 43.60 -23.95 -4.92
C ALA A 1145 44.44 -24.84 -3.99
N GLU A 1146 45.60 -24.35 -3.58
CA GLU A 1146 46.44 -24.97 -2.54
C GLU A 1146 45.99 -24.46 -1.18
N LYS A 1147 45.38 -25.36 -0.39
CA LYS A 1147 44.71 -25.04 0.87
C LYS A 1147 45.70 -24.71 1.99
N GLN A 1148 45.37 -23.75 2.86
CA GLN A 1148 46.22 -23.47 4.03
C GLN A 1148 46.20 -24.63 5.05
N SER A 1149 45.13 -25.42 5.14
CA SER A 1149 45.11 -26.68 5.90
C SER A 1149 46.01 -27.78 5.32
N GLY A 1150 46.48 -27.61 4.07
CA GLY A 1150 47.19 -28.62 3.29
C GLY A 1150 46.29 -29.35 2.29
N GLY A 1151 46.90 -29.77 1.17
CA GLY A 1151 46.23 -30.40 0.04
C GLY A 1151 45.81 -29.40 -1.05
N THR A 1152 45.32 -29.93 -2.16
CA THR A 1152 44.99 -29.14 -3.37
C THR A 1152 43.59 -29.50 -3.86
N ALA A 1153 42.75 -28.49 -4.08
CA ALA A 1153 41.46 -28.63 -4.74
C ALA A 1153 41.55 -28.10 -6.18
N THR A 1154 40.83 -28.72 -7.12
CA THR A 1154 40.79 -28.29 -8.52
C THR A 1154 39.36 -28.38 -9.06
N LYS A 1155 38.84 -27.31 -9.67
CA LYS A 1155 37.58 -27.30 -10.43
C LYS A 1155 37.87 -26.77 -11.84
N THR A 1156 37.15 -27.28 -12.84
CA THR A 1156 37.29 -26.87 -14.25
C THR A 1156 35.90 -26.57 -14.80
N GLN A 1157 35.74 -25.43 -15.47
CA GLN A 1157 34.52 -25.02 -16.15
C GLN A 1157 34.75 -24.82 -17.65
N LYS A 1158 33.71 -25.09 -18.44
CA LYS A 1158 33.72 -24.89 -19.89
C LYS A 1158 33.54 -23.40 -20.20
N VAL A 1159 34.22 -22.93 -21.25
CA VAL A 1159 34.00 -21.59 -21.81
C VAL A 1159 33.86 -21.70 -23.32
N VAL A 1160 32.67 -21.46 -23.85
CA VAL A 1160 32.48 -21.29 -25.30
C VAL A 1160 32.79 -19.83 -25.65
N VAL A 1161 33.73 -19.64 -26.57
CA VAL A 1161 33.95 -18.34 -27.22
C VAL A 1161 33.30 -18.37 -28.60
N VAL A 1162 32.48 -17.36 -28.89
CA VAL A 1162 31.93 -17.07 -30.22
C VAL A 1162 32.63 -15.81 -30.76
N ARG A 1163 32.65 -15.62 -32.08
CA ARG A 1163 33.18 -14.39 -32.67
C ARG A 1163 32.09 -13.39 -32.95
#